data_AF-A0A5R8ZGY5-F1
#
_entry.id   AF-A0A5R8ZGY5-F1
#
_cell.length_a   1.000
_cell.length_b   1.000
_cell.length_c   1.000
_cell.angle_alpha   90.00
_cell.angle_beta   90.00
_cell.angle_gamma   90.00
#
_symmetry.space_group_name_H-M   'P 1'
#
loop_
_entity.id
_entity.type
_entity.pdbx_description
1 polymer ?
#
loop_
_entity_poly.entity_id
_entity_poly.type
_entity_poly.pdbx_seq_one_letter_code
_entity_poly.pdbx_strand_id
1 'polypeptide(L)'
;MSGTWVRRALVAVVFGVSVVTLAPTTAAYAGLAAGPEQRPGQGGTAAGEKTAGERMVLVGIPGLMWSDVTPADTPALWRLAGESAIGSLSARTVRKDGTCPYDGWLTVSAGVRSAVGGRCGMAPTPEASGAGAVVPEFSWLWEVREQRDAGTLGQALHTAGRTTMAVGPGAALALADRAGRVDVYAADAGQVSDWTRADVVAVEIPDLIAPYISADRLSEVPEAVSPQARRAAAQAADAKLGALLPRLGQATVLVAGVGDHGPVPHLRVAMLRGPATTGPDSAPATGLDGAGATGPGRTLGARSTHRDDMIILPDLTATILARAGVAAPPNVVGVPVETHGTGGGSLAEGVAALRTADVAGQTIRNTTGVFFTTLAVLQVLFYLTAFLLLRRRDRLPAVRSAAVALAAIPASTYLVNLLPWARTAQPVLTLFASIAAIAAALTLVALAGPWRRAVLGPLTVIAAVTAAVLLGDLLTGTPLQLNSLMGYTGVVGARYYGLGNIPFALLATAVLLVTTAVADRLVRSGRKSVAVALIAVLGAFAMLLDGWPGVGSDFGGVIAFVPGIAVTAMIVAGRRVSVVKLGAFCAAGGVLVMTIAYLDYLRPPASQTHLGRFAGQVADGTFLPVISRKLGAMLATLLSPNLMPVVIAAFAFLVFALLRPGTASAGVLPVAFERAPTLKAGLLGALVSGVVGMLVNDSGAAVLSMALALAVPLVLSAGIRALQYGEPAPAATAPIPPAGLAG
;
A
#
# COMPACT_ATOMS: atom_id res chain seq x y z
N MET A 1 -10.39 32.07 -31.98
CA MET A 1 -11.50 31.70 -31.07
C MET A 1 -12.20 30.40 -31.51
N SER A 2 -11.48 29.28 -31.67
CA SER A 2 -12.10 27.99 -32.08
C SER A 2 -11.57 26.74 -31.36
N GLY A 3 -10.68 26.88 -30.36
CA GLY A 3 -10.14 25.75 -29.58
C GLY A 3 -10.83 25.47 -28.24
N THR A 4 -11.55 26.45 -27.69
CA THR A 4 -12.19 26.36 -26.36
C THR A 4 -13.56 25.68 -26.40
N TRP A 5 -14.30 25.81 -27.51
CA TRP A 5 -15.61 25.18 -27.69
C TRP A 5 -15.51 23.67 -27.91
N VAL A 6 -14.53 23.21 -28.70
CA VAL A 6 -14.29 21.78 -28.91
C VAL A 6 -13.81 21.10 -27.61
N ARG A 7 -12.99 21.80 -26.80
CA ARG A 7 -12.57 21.32 -25.47
C ARG A 7 -13.74 21.24 -24.47
N ARG A 8 -14.65 22.21 -24.47
CA ARG A 8 -15.86 22.18 -23.62
C ARG A 8 -16.89 21.13 -24.08
N ALA A 9 -17.01 20.89 -25.39
CA ALA A 9 -17.87 19.84 -25.94
C ALA A 9 -17.32 18.44 -25.61
N LEU A 10 -16.00 18.23 -25.62
CA LEU A 10 -15.40 16.96 -25.20
C LEU A 10 -15.58 16.70 -23.70
N VAL A 11 -15.47 17.73 -22.86
CA VAL A 11 -15.79 17.65 -21.42
C VAL A 11 -17.27 17.34 -21.20
N ALA A 12 -18.17 17.94 -21.98
CA ALA A 12 -19.61 17.65 -21.91
C ALA A 12 -19.97 16.24 -22.40
N VAL A 13 -19.26 15.67 -23.37
CA VAL A 13 -19.49 14.28 -23.83
C VAL A 13 -18.90 13.25 -22.85
N VAL A 14 -17.83 13.57 -22.14
CA VAL A 14 -17.26 12.72 -21.08
C VAL A 14 -18.10 12.78 -19.79
N PHE A 15 -18.79 13.88 -19.51
CA PHE A 15 -19.60 14.06 -18.29
C PHE A 15 -21.13 14.00 -18.49
N GLY A 16 -21.65 14.03 -19.72
CA GLY A 16 -23.04 14.39 -20.01
C GLY A 16 -23.97 13.29 -20.54
N VAL A 17 -23.84 12.03 -20.11
CA VAL A 17 -24.83 10.97 -20.44
C VAL A 17 -25.49 10.33 -19.21
N SER A 18 -25.49 11.00 -18.06
CA SER A 18 -26.13 10.46 -16.84
C SER A 18 -27.07 11.43 -16.14
N VAL A 19 -27.91 12.18 -16.85
CA VAL A 19 -29.04 12.90 -16.21
C VAL A 19 -30.26 12.94 -17.13
N VAL A 20 -31.05 11.87 -17.16
CA VAL A 20 -32.49 11.77 -17.49
C VAL A 20 -32.84 10.31 -17.12
N THR A 21 -33.62 9.89 -16.12
CA THR A 21 -34.73 10.41 -15.32
C THR A 21 -34.80 9.59 -14.02
N LEU A 22 -34.90 10.23 -12.86
CA LEU A 22 -35.68 9.74 -11.71
C LEU A 22 -35.90 10.95 -10.79
N ALA A 23 -37.15 11.39 -10.72
CA ALA A 23 -37.64 12.48 -9.88
C ALA A 23 -37.48 12.14 -8.38
N PRO A 24 -37.39 13.15 -7.50
CA PRO A 24 -37.10 12.94 -6.09
C PRO A 24 -38.36 12.58 -5.32
N THR A 25 -38.30 11.52 -4.52
CA THR A 25 -39.18 11.36 -3.36
C THR A 25 -38.34 11.49 -2.10
N THR A 26 -38.45 12.66 -1.49
CA THR A 26 -38.03 12.98 -0.14
C THR A 26 -38.78 12.10 0.87
N ALA A 27 -38.06 11.27 1.63
CA ALA A 27 -38.51 10.81 2.95
C ALA A 27 -37.33 10.30 3.78
N ALA A 28 -37.05 11.05 4.86
CA ALA A 28 -36.54 10.60 6.15
C ALA A 28 -35.23 9.79 6.21
N TYR A 29 -34.12 10.48 6.51
CA TYR A 29 -33.19 10.08 7.58
C TYR A 29 -32.59 11.36 8.19
N ALA A 30 -33.38 12.03 9.02
CA ALA A 30 -32.90 13.00 9.99
C ALA A 30 -32.75 12.27 11.33
N GLY A 31 -31.58 12.42 11.96
CA GLY A 31 -31.37 12.03 13.36
C GLY A 31 -30.10 11.24 13.58
N LEU A 32 -28.98 11.96 13.77
CA LEU A 32 -27.98 11.79 14.85
C LEU A 32 -26.61 12.32 14.39
N ALA A 33 -26.41 13.64 14.54
CA ALA A 33 -25.13 14.28 14.85
C ALA A 33 -25.38 15.79 15.06
N ALA A 34 -25.93 16.15 16.22
CA ALA A 34 -25.89 17.52 16.71
C ALA A 34 -24.64 17.67 17.58
N GLY A 35 -23.62 18.36 17.06
CA GLY A 35 -22.52 18.97 17.82
C GLY A 35 -22.52 20.48 17.50
N PRO A 36 -22.18 21.36 18.45
CA PRO A 36 -22.59 22.75 18.40
C PRO A 36 -21.94 23.55 17.27
N GLU A 37 -22.79 24.34 16.64
CA GLU A 37 -22.56 25.26 15.53
C GLU A 37 -21.79 26.50 16.04
N GLN A 38 -20.54 26.69 15.59
CA GLN A 38 -19.85 27.98 15.70
C GLN A 38 -20.21 28.83 14.47
N ARG A 39 -20.85 29.98 14.73
CA ARG A 39 -21.27 30.98 13.74
C ARG A 39 -20.09 31.49 12.91
N PRO A 40 -20.25 31.70 11.59
CA PRO A 40 -19.24 32.35 10.77
C PRO A 40 -19.20 33.85 11.07
N GLY A 41 -18.08 34.33 11.61
CA GLY A 41 -17.78 35.75 11.74
C GLY A 41 -17.57 36.38 10.37
N GLN A 42 -18.22 37.53 10.16
CA GLN A 42 -18.21 38.32 8.94
C GLN A 42 -16.80 38.76 8.53
N GLY A 43 -16.57 38.78 7.22
CA GLY A 43 -15.34 39.23 6.60
C GLY A 43 -15.06 40.71 6.85
N GLY A 44 -13.85 40.97 7.34
CA GLY A 44 -13.14 42.24 7.19
C GLY A 44 -11.87 41.98 6.39
N THR A 45 -11.71 42.68 5.27
CA THR A 45 -10.46 42.78 4.53
C THR A 45 -9.38 43.38 5.42
N ALA A 46 -8.48 42.54 5.94
CA ALA A 46 -7.27 42.98 6.63
C ALA A 46 -6.04 42.59 5.81
N ALA A 47 -5.23 43.59 5.49
CA ALA A 47 -3.93 43.42 4.87
C ALA A 47 -2.99 42.63 5.80
N GLY A 48 -2.39 41.55 5.26
CA GLY A 48 -1.13 40.94 5.68
C GLY A 48 -0.78 40.92 7.17
N GLU A 49 -1.49 40.12 7.97
CA GLU A 49 -0.97 39.69 9.27
C GLU A 49 -0.08 38.45 9.04
N LYS A 50 1.24 38.59 9.28
CA LYS A 50 2.16 37.44 9.29
C LYS A 50 1.67 36.47 10.37
N THR A 51 1.10 35.33 10.00
CA THR A 51 0.91 34.23 10.95
C THR A 51 2.26 33.91 11.58
N ALA A 52 2.37 34.06 12.89
CA ALA A 52 3.60 33.79 13.63
C ALA A 52 3.94 32.29 13.48
N GLY A 53 4.96 31.99 12.68
CA GLY A 53 5.47 30.63 12.50
C GLY A 53 6.41 30.26 13.64
N GLU A 54 6.48 28.97 13.95
CA GLU A 54 7.47 28.42 14.87
C GLU A 54 8.85 28.38 14.23
N ARG A 55 9.90 28.54 15.04
CA ARG A 55 11.28 28.26 14.60
C ARG A 55 11.47 26.75 14.51
N MET A 56 11.83 26.27 13.32
CA MET A 56 11.95 24.85 12.99
C MET A 56 13.39 24.44 12.77
N VAL A 57 13.79 23.29 13.32
CA VAL A 57 15.10 22.68 13.08
C VAL A 57 14.92 21.24 12.61
N LEU A 58 15.32 20.96 11.37
CA LEU A 58 15.45 19.60 10.82
C LEU A 58 16.87 19.10 11.05
N VAL A 59 17.03 17.98 11.75
CA VAL A 59 18.32 17.27 11.87
C VAL A 59 18.24 15.97 11.09
N GLY A 60 18.92 15.92 9.95
CA GLY A 60 19.03 14.72 9.13
C GLY A 60 20.27 13.91 9.49
N ILE A 61 20.06 12.64 9.83
CA ILE A 61 21.13 11.67 10.15
C ILE A 61 21.02 10.49 9.19
N PRO A 62 21.59 10.56 7.98
CA PRO A 62 21.45 9.51 6.98
C PRO A 62 21.84 8.13 7.52
N GLY A 63 21.04 7.11 7.24
CA GLY A 63 21.28 5.74 7.72
C GLY A 63 20.83 5.43 9.16
N LEU A 64 20.26 6.39 9.90
CA LEU A 64 19.81 6.20 11.29
C LEU A 64 18.60 5.26 11.39
N MET A 65 18.72 4.23 12.23
CA MET A 65 17.69 3.22 12.49
C MET A 65 17.35 3.12 13.97
N TRP A 66 16.15 2.62 14.27
CA TRP A 66 15.73 2.36 15.66
C TRP A 66 16.60 1.32 16.38
N SER A 67 17.33 0.47 15.64
CA SER A 67 18.34 -0.43 16.21
C SER A 67 19.57 0.30 16.76
N ASP A 68 19.82 1.54 16.33
CA ASP A 68 20.95 2.35 16.77
C ASP A 68 20.60 3.20 18.01
N VAL A 69 19.33 3.28 18.39
CA VAL A 69 18.84 4.11 19.52
C VAL A 69 18.75 3.25 20.78
N THR A 70 19.74 3.36 21.66
CA THR A 70 19.86 2.55 22.89
C THR A 70 20.35 3.41 24.06
N PRO A 71 19.99 3.07 25.30
CA PRO A 71 20.45 3.84 26.46
C PRO A 71 21.97 3.74 26.69
N ALA A 72 22.63 2.68 26.21
CA ALA A 72 24.04 2.43 26.44
C ALA A 72 24.94 3.04 25.36
N ASP A 73 24.60 2.84 24.07
CA ASP A 73 25.46 3.28 22.96
C ASP A 73 25.10 4.69 22.46
N THR A 74 23.85 5.15 22.63
CA THR A 74 23.38 6.43 22.09
C THR A 74 22.46 7.17 23.07
N PRO A 75 22.98 7.58 24.24
CA PRO A 75 22.19 8.17 25.32
C PRO A 75 21.53 9.51 24.95
N ALA A 76 22.09 10.31 24.05
CA ALA A 76 21.47 11.56 23.62
C ALA A 76 20.21 11.32 22.77
N LEU A 77 20.29 10.41 21.81
CA LEU A 77 19.16 9.93 20.99
C LEU A 77 18.11 9.25 21.86
N TRP A 78 18.52 8.43 22.83
CA TRP A 78 17.59 7.77 23.74
C TRP A 78 16.80 8.78 24.58
N ARG A 79 17.47 9.76 25.18
CA ARG A 79 16.81 10.83 25.93
C ARG A 79 15.90 11.68 25.04
N LEU A 80 16.37 12.05 23.85
CA LEU A 80 15.56 12.79 22.89
C LEU A 80 14.28 12.03 22.51
N ALA A 81 14.37 10.71 22.32
CA ALA A 81 13.21 9.86 22.04
C ALA A 81 12.16 9.94 23.17
N GLY A 82 12.60 10.00 24.42
CA GLY A 82 11.70 10.17 25.59
C GLY A 82 11.04 11.56 25.68
N GLU A 83 11.64 12.57 25.04
CA GLU A 83 11.12 13.95 24.95
C GLU A 83 10.28 14.19 23.68
N SER A 84 10.20 13.20 22.79
CA SER A 84 9.66 13.36 21.43
C SER A 84 8.45 12.47 21.18
N ALA A 85 7.63 12.85 20.20
CA ALA A 85 6.82 11.87 19.49
C ALA A 85 7.72 11.06 18.55
N ILE A 86 7.60 9.73 18.58
CA ILE A 86 8.50 8.81 17.86
C ILE A 86 7.77 8.01 16.79
N GLY A 87 8.39 7.80 15.64
CA GLY A 87 7.81 7.02 14.55
C GLY A 87 8.84 6.46 13.58
N SER A 88 8.36 5.69 12.62
CA SER A 88 9.15 5.18 11.50
C SER A 88 9.07 6.12 10.30
N LEU A 89 10.20 6.45 9.70
CA LEU A 89 10.28 7.14 8.43
C LEU A 89 10.53 6.10 7.31
N SER A 90 9.58 5.97 6.39
CA SER A 90 9.83 5.23 5.14
C SER A 90 10.61 6.14 4.18
N ALA A 91 11.89 5.83 3.97
CA ALA A 91 12.80 6.64 3.18
C ALA A 91 12.57 6.52 1.66
N ARG A 92 11.50 5.87 1.19
CA ARG A 92 11.31 5.49 -0.22
C ARG A 92 11.32 6.69 -1.16
N THR A 93 12.20 6.64 -2.16
CA THR A 93 12.32 7.60 -3.27
C THR A 93 11.92 6.97 -4.61
N VAL A 94 12.24 7.63 -5.74
CA VAL A 94 12.01 7.06 -7.09
C VAL A 94 12.90 5.84 -7.33
N ARG A 95 14.10 5.82 -6.73
CA ARG A 95 15.05 4.71 -6.84
C ARG A 95 14.45 3.41 -6.32
N LYS A 96 14.70 2.30 -7.03
CA LYS A 96 14.14 0.99 -6.67
C LYS A 96 14.91 0.29 -5.54
N ASP A 97 16.23 0.46 -5.49
CA ASP A 97 17.16 -0.33 -4.67
C ASP A 97 17.73 0.48 -3.50
N GLY A 98 16.88 0.83 -2.53
CA GLY A 98 17.23 1.73 -1.44
C GLY A 98 17.26 3.21 -1.86
N THR A 99 17.30 4.11 -0.88
CA THR A 99 17.36 5.56 -1.08
C THR A 99 18.76 6.05 -0.70
N CYS A 100 19.46 6.71 -1.60
CA CYS A 100 20.73 7.32 -1.24
C CYS A 100 20.52 8.62 -0.43
N PRO A 101 21.53 9.08 0.35
CA PRO A 101 21.43 10.34 1.08
C PRO A 101 21.06 11.52 0.19
N TYR A 102 21.64 11.64 -1.01
CA TYR A 102 21.27 12.67 -1.98
C TYR A 102 19.78 12.59 -2.36
N ASP A 103 19.28 11.42 -2.77
CA ASP A 103 17.87 11.21 -3.13
C ASP A 103 16.94 11.56 -1.96
N GLY A 104 17.35 11.25 -0.73
CA GLY A 104 16.64 11.58 0.51
C GLY A 104 16.50 13.08 0.72
N TRP A 105 17.62 13.81 0.74
CA TRP A 105 17.64 15.27 0.91
C TRP A 105 16.96 16.01 -0.26
N LEU A 106 17.13 15.52 -1.49
CA LEU A 106 16.44 16.06 -2.66
C LEU A 106 14.92 15.88 -2.56
N THR A 107 14.46 14.76 -2.01
CA THR A 107 13.02 14.53 -1.76
C THR A 107 12.48 15.52 -0.73
N VAL A 108 13.26 15.88 0.29
CA VAL A 108 12.90 16.94 1.25
C VAL A 108 12.86 18.31 0.56
N SER A 109 13.85 18.62 -0.27
CA SER A 109 13.89 19.86 -1.09
C SER A 109 12.66 20.00 -1.98
N ALA A 110 12.24 18.90 -2.61
CA ALA A 110 11.19 18.89 -3.62
C ALA A 110 9.77 18.76 -3.04
N GLY A 111 9.61 18.17 -1.84
CA GLY A 111 8.30 17.84 -1.29
C GLY A 111 7.57 16.71 -2.05
N VAL A 112 8.27 16.01 -2.94
CA VAL A 112 7.80 14.85 -3.70
C VAL A 112 8.93 13.85 -3.82
N ARG A 113 8.59 12.56 -3.95
CA ARG A 113 9.59 11.50 -4.18
C ARG A 113 10.45 11.86 -5.38
N SER A 114 11.73 12.08 -5.11
CA SER A 114 12.70 12.57 -6.09
C SER A 114 13.91 11.64 -6.09
N ALA A 115 14.64 11.63 -7.19
CA ALA A 115 15.94 10.97 -7.23
C ALA A 115 16.83 11.75 -8.17
N VAL A 116 18.07 12.03 -7.75
CA VAL A 116 19.07 12.62 -8.63
C VAL A 116 19.32 11.67 -9.79
N GLY A 117 19.28 10.35 -9.51
CA GLY A 117 19.63 9.27 -10.41
C GLY A 117 21.13 9.27 -10.79
N GLY A 118 21.63 8.18 -11.39
CA GLY A 118 23.07 8.01 -11.56
C GLY A 118 23.75 7.65 -10.23
N ARG A 119 24.96 8.19 -9.97
CA ARG A 119 25.80 7.79 -8.82
C ARG A 119 25.06 8.00 -7.49
N CYS A 120 24.90 6.89 -6.77
CA CYS A 120 24.35 6.84 -5.42
C CYS A 120 25.40 7.42 -4.45
N GLY A 121 25.15 8.55 -3.80
CA GLY A 121 26.18 9.23 -3.00
C GLY A 121 25.63 10.36 -2.13
N MET A 122 26.54 11.19 -1.63
CA MET A 122 26.23 12.38 -0.83
C MET A 122 25.79 13.55 -1.73
N ALA A 123 25.14 14.55 -1.14
CA ALA A 123 24.87 15.81 -1.82
C ALA A 123 26.19 16.55 -2.14
N PRO A 124 26.25 17.33 -3.25
CA PRO A 124 27.46 18.06 -3.60
C PRO A 124 27.78 19.14 -2.58
N THR A 125 29.06 19.42 -2.37
CA THR A 125 29.51 20.49 -1.47
C THR A 125 29.06 21.86 -2.02
N PRO A 126 28.31 22.66 -1.23
CA PRO A 126 27.89 23.99 -1.62
C PRO A 126 29.06 24.97 -1.78
N GLU A 127 28.94 25.92 -2.70
CA GLU A 127 29.88 27.02 -2.90
C GLU A 127 29.47 28.22 -2.04
N ALA A 128 30.39 28.69 -1.19
CA ALA A 128 30.10 29.82 -0.30
C ALA A 128 29.79 31.10 -1.09
N SER A 129 28.75 31.81 -0.67
CA SER A 129 28.31 33.07 -1.28
C SER A 129 27.87 34.05 -0.20
N GLY A 130 28.79 34.90 0.25
CA GLY A 130 28.56 35.81 1.38
C GLY A 130 28.35 35.04 2.68
N ALA A 131 27.25 35.32 3.39
CA ALA A 131 26.85 34.56 4.59
C ALA A 131 26.19 33.21 4.26
N GLY A 132 25.76 33.02 3.01
CA GLY A 132 25.05 31.85 2.52
C GLY A 132 25.90 30.97 1.62
N ALA A 133 25.23 30.14 0.82
CA ALA A 133 25.88 29.29 -0.18
C ALA A 133 24.97 29.00 -1.37
N VAL A 134 25.56 28.51 -2.47
CA VAL A 134 24.87 28.02 -3.66
C VAL A 134 25.21 26.55 -3.86
N VAL A 135 24.21 25.71 -4.05
CA VAL A 135 24.40 24.31 -4.43
C VAL A 135 24.82 24.27 -5.91
N PRO A 136 26.00 23.71 -6.23
CA PRO A 136 26.49 23.72 -7.60
C PRO A 136 25.61 22.88 -8.51
N GLU A 137 25.55 23.26 -9.79
CA GLU A 137 24.80 22.57 -10.84
C GLU A 137 23.31 22.35 -10.51
N PHE A 138 22.69 23.20 -9.68
CA PHE A 138 21.30 23.00 -9.28
C PHE A 138 20.33 22.98 -10.49
N SER A 139 20.62 23.76 -11.54
CA SER A 139 19.83 23.75 -12.78
C SER A 139 19.88 22.40 -13.52
N TRP A 140 20.96 21.63 -13.38
CA TRP A 140 21.09 20.30 -13.98
C TRP A 140 20.03 19.31 -13.46
N LEU A 141 19.62 19.46 -12.20
CA LEU A 141 18.53 18.66 -11.62
C LEU A 141 17.23 18.84 -12.42
N TRP A 142 16.95 20.06 -12.88
CA TRP A 142 15.75 20.35 -13.64
C TRP A 142 15.90 20.01 -15.12
N GLU A 143 17.01 20.44 -15.73
CA GLU A 143 17.24 20.40 -17.17
C GLU A 143 17.57 19.00 -17.66
N VAL A 144 18.28 18.20 -16.85
CA VAL A 144 18.78 16.89 -17.27
C VAL A 144 18.11 15.76 -16.50
N ARG A 145 17.81 15.94 -15.22
CA ARG A 145 17.24 14.87 -14.37
C ARG A 145 15.74 14.93 -14.22
N GLU A 146 15.10 15.90 -14.88
CA GLU A 146 13.65 16.14 -14.86
C GLU A 146 13.08 16.30 -13.44
N GLN A 147 13.89 16.69 -12.46
CA GLN A 147 13.49 16.94 -11.07
C GLN A 147 12.92 18.36 -10.93
N ARG A 148 11.82 18.64 -11.65
CA ARG A 148 11.22 19.99 -11.78
C ARG A 148 10.76 20.61 -10.46
N ASP A 149 10.58 19.79 -9.44
CA ASP A 149 10.13 20.20 -8.12
C ASP A 149 11.29 20.53 -7.17
N ALA A 150 12.56 20.30 -7.54
CA ALA A 150 13.70 20.59 -6.67
C ALA A 150 13.75 22.09 -6.28
N GLY A 151 14.03 22.35 -4.99
CA GLY A 151 14.04 23.71 -4.42
C GLY A 151 12.67 24.26 -4.04
N THR A 152 11.60 23.45 -4.09
CA THR A 152 10.25 23.88 -3.71
C THR A 152 10.17 24.35 -2.25
N LEU A 153 10.83 23.64 -1.32
CA LEU A 153 10.86 24.01 0.10
C LEU A 153 11.51 25.39 0.31
N GLY A 154 12.75 25.56 -0.13
CA GLY A 154 13.51 26.81 0.00
C GLY A 154 12.80 27.98 -0.66
N GLN A 155 12.27 27.77 -1.88
CA GLN A 155 11.54 28.81 -2.60
C GLN A 155 10.27 29.24 -1.86
N ALA A 156 9.49 28.31 -1.31
CA ALA A 156 8.27 28.64 -0.58
C ALA A 156 8.58 29.43 0.71
N LEU A 157 9.63 29.04 1.44
CA LEU A 157 10.10 29.76 2.63
C LEU A 157 10.55 31.18 2.29
N HIS A 158 11.41 31.32 1.27
CA HIS A 158 11.93 32.61 0.83
C HIS A 158 10.80 33.54 0.33
N THR A 159 9.87 33.01 -0.46
CA THR A 159 8.70 33.78 -0.94
C THR A 159 7.81 34.28 0.20
N ALA A 160 7.72 33.50 1.28
CA ALA A 160 7.01 33.90 2.51
C ALA A 160 7.82 34.81 3.45
N GLY A 161 9.04 35.20 3.05
CA GLY A 161 9.93 36.04 3.84
C GLY A 161 10.51 35.33 5.07
N ARG A 162 10.62 34.00 5.06
CA ARG A 162 11.29 33.19 6.08
C ARG A 162 12.76 33.02 5.74
N THR A 163 13.63 33.14 6.73
CA THR A 163 15.07 32.94 6.56
C THR A 163 15.49 31.50 6.80
N THR A 164 16.45 31.02 6.01
CA THR A 164 16.95 29.64 6.02
C THR A 164 18.41 29.54 6.44
N MET A 165 18.74 28.53 7.24
CA MET A 165 20.12 28.20 7.59
C MET A 165 20.40 26.72 7.33
N ALA A 166 21.44 26.43 6.56
CA ALA A 166 21.90 25.07 6.32
C ALA A 166 23.26 24.81 6.96
N VAL A 167 23.37 23.66 7.61
CA VAL A 167 24.63 23.16 8.17
C VAL A 167 24.95 21.82 7.52
N GLY A 168 25.93 21.82 6.61
CA GLY A 168 26.34 20.67 5.82
C GLY A 168 25.68 20.57 4.42
N PRO A 169 26.26 19.78 3.48
CA PRO A 169 25.80 19.69 2.10
C PRO A 169 24.35 19.24 1.90
N GLY A 170 23.91 18.19 2.59
CA GLY A 170 22.55 17.67 2.48
C GLY A 170 21.49 18.66 2.99
N ALA A 171 21.81 19.36 4.08
CA ALA A 171 20.97 20.44 4.61
C ALA A 171 20.85 21.61 3.62
N ALA A 172 21.95 21.97 2.94
CA ALA A 172 21.95 23.01 1.93
C ALA A 172 21.08 22.61 0.73
N LEU A 173 21.17 21.35 0.27
CA LEU A 173 20.30 20.84 -0.78
C LEU A 173 18.81 20.89 -0.40
N ALA A 174 18.47 20.55 0.84
CA ALA A 174 17.08 20.59 1.31
C ALA A 174 16.49 22.00 1.36
N LEU A 175 17.27 23.00 1.83
CA LEU A 175 16.79 24.37 2.01
C LEU A 175 17.08 25.29 0.84
N ALA A 176 17.86 24.85 -0.15
CA ALA A 176 18.12 25.61 -1.37
C ALA A 176 16.81 26.03 -2.03
N ASP A 177 16.72 27.29 -2.42
CA ASP A 177 15.65 27.76 -3.28
C ASP A 177 15.82 27.24 -4.72
N ARG A 178 14.94 27.69 -5.61
CA ARG A 178 14.97 27.27 -7.00
C ARG A 178 16.24 27.71 -7.75
N ALA A 179 16.97 28.72 -7.28
CA ALA A 179 18.26 29.11 -7.81
C ALA A 179 19.44 28.37 -7.15
N GLY A 180 19.17 27.39 -6.28
CA GLY A 180 20.18 26.66 -5.53
C GLY A 180 20.71 27.41 -4.30
N ARG A 181 20.10 28.54 -3.90
CA ARG A 181 20.65 29.45 -2.88
C ARG A 181 20.10 29.17 -1.49
N VAL A 182 20.94 29.34 -0.47
CA VAL A 182 20.57 29.30 0.96
C VAL A 182 21.06 30.59 1.64
N ASP A 183 20.25 31.16 2.55
CA ASP A 183 20.54 32.48 3.15
C ASP A 183 21.75 32.47 4.10
N VAL A 184 21.86 31.44 4.94
CA VAL A 184 22.98 31.24 5.85
C VAL A 184 23.53 29.82 5.71
N TYR A 185 24.85 29.69 5.58
CA TYR A 185 25.51 28.40 5.45
C TYR A 185 26.68 28.24 6.41
N ALA A 186 26.80 27.05 6.97
CA ALA A 186 27.99 26.58 7.68
C ALA A 186 28.32 25.16 7.22
N ALA A 187 29.61 24.82 7.14
CA ALA A 187 30.02 23.46 6.79
C ALA A 187 29.78 22.50 7.96
N ASP A 188 29.92 22.98 9.20
CA ASP A 188 29.75 22.21 10.44
C ASP A 188 29.06 23.05 11.54
N ALA A 189 28.34 22.38 12.44
CA ALA A 189 27.64 22.99 13.58
C ALA A 189 28.59 23.75 14.54
N GLY A 190 29.88 23.41 14.57
CA GLY A 190 30.90 24.15 15.31
C GLY A 190 31.13 25.57 14.80
N GLN A 191 30.83 25.86 13.53
CA GLN A 191 31.03 27.18 12.91
C GLN A 191 29.84 28.13 13.14
N VAL A 192 28.71 27.63 13.65
CA VAL A 192 27.52 28.44 13.90
C VAL A 192 27.64 29.11 15.26
N SER A 193 27.79 30.43 15.31
CA SER A 193 27.82 31.20 16.56
C SER A 193 26.44 31.51 17.12
N ASP A 194 25.47 31.78 16.24
CA ASP A 194 24.09 32.12 16.60
C ASP A 194 23.09 31.35 15.74
N TRP A 195 22.40 30.40 16.37
CA TRP A 195 21.40 29.54 15.73
C TRP A 195 20.06 30.27 15.50
N THR A 196 19.82 31.41 16.15
CA THR A 196 18.55 32.16 16.08
C THR A 196 18.44 33.06 14.85
N ARG A 197 19.50 33.16 14.05
CA ARG A 197 19.56 33.96 12.82
C ARG A 197 18.61 33.51 11.70
N ALA A 198 18.03 32.32 11.81
CA ALA A 198 17.12 31.77 10.81
C ALA A 198 15.83 31.20 11.44
N ASP A 199 14.72 31.40 10.73
CA ASP A 199 13.42 30.83 11.07
C ASP A 199 13.39 29.31 10.87
N VAL A 200 14.05 28.82 9.81
CA VAL A 200 14.14 27.39 9.48
C VAL A 200 15.60 26.99 9.34
N VAL A 201 16.01 25.98 10.11
CA VAL A 201 17.37 25.44 10.10
C VAL A 201 17.35 23.98 9.67
N ALA A 202 18.28 23.58 8.82
CA ALA A 202 18.56 22.17 8.52
C ALA A 202 20.01 21.86 8.89
N VAL A 203 20.23 20.70 9.51
CA VAL A 203 21.55 20.20 9.94
C VAL A 203 21.73 18.79 9.45
N GLU A 204 22.86 18.52 8.80
CA GLU A 204 23.29 17.17 8.43
C GLU A 204 24.32 16.64 9.44
N ILE A 205 24.08 15.42 9.95
CA ILE A 205 25.05 14.65 10.73
C ILE A 205 25.39 13.39 9.92
N PRO A 206 26.49 13.39 9.14
CA PRO A 206 26.80 12.33 8.19
C PRO A 206 27.58 11.16 8.81
N ASP A 207 27.90 11.20 10.10
CA ASP A 207 28.80 10.26 10.78
C ASP A 207 28.38 8.80 10.60
N LEU A 208 27.08 8.52 10.63
CA LEU A 208 26.55 7.16 10.49
C LEU A 208 26.64 6.61 9.07
N ILE A 209 26.61 7.48 8.05
CA ILE A 209 26.70 7.10 6.65
C ILE A 209 28.14 7.10 6.12
N ALA A 210 29.02 7.91 6.71
CA ALA A 210 30.40 8.09 6.25
C ALA A 210 31.18 6.76 6.05
N PRO A 211 31.07 5.73 6.93
CA PRO A 211 31.74 4.45 6.74
C PRO A 211 31.27 3.66 5.50
N TYR A 212 30.09 3.98 4.97
CA TYR A 212 29.51 3.32 3.79
C TYR A 212 29.81 4.05 2.48
N ILE A 213 30.49 5.19 2.53
CA ILE A 213 30.87 6.00 1.35
C ILE A 213 32.32 5.71 0.96
N SER A 214 32.54 5.37 -0.31
CA SER A 214 33.87 5.21 -0.90
C SER A 214 33.90 5.89 -2.27
N ALA A 215 34.89 6.77 -2.50
CA ALA A 215 35.02 7.57 -3.73
C ALA A 215 33.70 8.28 -4.13
N ASP A 216 33.06 8.90 -3.15
CA ASP A 216 31.75 9.59 -3.26
C ASP A 216 30.58 8.70 -3.72
N ARG A 217 30.71 7.38 -3.53
CA ARG A 217 29.65 6.42 -3.80
C ARG A 217 29.26 5.64 -2.57
N LEU A 218 27.95 5.46 -2.40
CA LEU A 218 27.40 4.54 -1.43
C LEU A 218 27.72 3.11 -1.85
N SER A 219 28.15 2.31 -0.88
CA SER A 219 28.40 0.88 -1.09
C SER A 219 27.16 0.18 -1.67
N GLU A 220 27.37 -0.59 -2.73
CA GLU A 220 26.37 -1.51 -3.29
C GLU A 220 26.37 -2.86 -2.56
N VAL A 221 27.30 -3.07 -1.61
CA VAL A 221 27.34 -4.26 -0.77
C VAL A 221 26.41 -4.05 0.43
N PRO A 222 25.39 -4.91 0.63
CA PRO A 222 24.57 -4.88 1.84
C PRO A 222 25.43 -4.99 3.10
N GLU A 223 25.21 -4.10 4.07
CA GLU A 223 25.90 -4.09 5.37
C GLU A 223 27.44 -4.21 5.25
N ALA A 224 28.03 -3.33 4.44
CA ALA A 224 29.46 -3.34 4.12
C ALA A 224 30.42 -3.11 5.31
N VAL A 225 29.90 -2.67 6.46
CA VAL A 225 30.71 -2.33 7.63
C VAL A 225 30.42 -3.28 8.79
N SER A 226 31.41 -3.48 9.66
CA SER A 226 31.23 -4.35 10.82
C SER A 226 30.24 -3.75 11.83
N PRO A 227 29.56 -4.58 12.65
CA PRO A 227 28.68 -4.08 13.72
C PRO A 227 29.38 -3.13 14.70
N GLN A 228 30.68 -3.33 14.95
CA GLN A 228 31.48 -2.46 15.81
C GLN A 228 31.73 -1.09 15.15
N ALA A 229 32.05 -1.05 13.86
CA ALA A 229 32.23 0.19 13.11
C ALA A 229 30.90 0.97 13.03
N ARG A 230 29.78 0.28 12.81
CA ARG A 230 28.44 0.89 12.84
C ARG A 230 28.13 1.48 14.22
N ARG A 231 28.39 0.75 15.31
CA ARG A 231 28.20 1.24 16.68
C ARG A 231 29.03 2.49 16.95
N ALA A 232 30.31 2.50 16.57
CA ALA A 232 31.18 3.66 16.74
C ALA A 232 30.68 4.89 15.96
N ALA A 233 30.19 4.68 14.73
CA ALA A 233 29.59 5.73 13.92
C ALA A 233 28.27 6.29 14.53
N ALA A 234 27.45 5.42 15.14
CA ALA A 234 26.25 5.82 15.87
C ALA A 234 26.59 6.64 17.12
N GLN A 235 27.61 6.23 17.88
CA GLN A 235 28.13 6.97 19.04
C GLN A 235 28.65 8.37 18.65
N ALA A 236 29.34 8.48 17.51
CA ALA A 236 29.81 9.76 17.00
C ALA A 236 28.65 10.70 16.60
N ALA A 237 27.64 10.16 15.90
CA ALA A 237 26.43 10.90 15.55
C ALA A 237 25.66 11.36 16.81
N ASP A 238 25.54 10.49 17.81
CA ASP A 238 24.89 10.76 19.10
C ASP A 238 25.59 11.90 19.86
N ALA A 239 26.92 11.86 19.93
CA ALA A 239 27.72 12.90 20.59
C ALA A 239 27.52 14.28 19.93
N LYS A 240 27.51 14.34 18.59
CA LYS A 240 27.25 15.59 17.85
C LYS A 240 25.83 16.09 18.07
N LEU A 241 24.83 15.21 18.04
CA LEU A 241 23.44 15.57 18.34
C LEU A 241 23.30 16.09 19.78
N GLY A 242 23.91 15.40 20.75
CA GLY A 242 23.92 15.79 22.16
C GLY A 242 24.53 17.16 22.41
N ALA A 243 25.59 17.52 21.69
CA ALA A 243 26.20 18.85 21.73
C ALA A 243 25.36 19.93 21.02
N LEU A 244 24.60 19.55 19.98
CA LEU A 244 23.73 20.44 19.22
C LEU A 244 22.48 20.84 19.99
N LEU A 245 21.75 19.88 20.58
CA LEU A 245 20.41 20.08 21.14
C LEU A 245 20.30 21.26 22.13
N PRO A 246 21.23 21.46 23.09
CA PRO A 246 21.15 22.59 24.03
C PRO A 246 21.30 23.97 23.35
N ARG A 247 21.96 24.03 22.19
CA ARG A 247 22.22 25.27 21.45
C ARG A 247 21.02 25.74 20.62
N LEU A 248 19.99 24.91 20.47
CA LEU A 248 18.84 25.19 19.62
C LEU A 248 17.75 26.02 20.32
N GLY A 249 17.79 26.21 21.64
CA GLY A 249 16.79 26.97 22.39
C GLY A 249 15.37 26.40 22.27
N GLN A 250 14.35 27.26 22.21
CA GLN A 250 12.92 26.87 22.15
C GLN A 250 12.43 26.45 20.74
N ALA A 251 13.31 25.92 19.89
CA ALA A 251 12.91 25.47 18.56
C ALA A 251 12.17 24.12 18.60
N THR A 252 11.22 23.94 17.68
CA THR A 252 10.67 22.63 17.35
C THR A 252 11.74 21.85 16.59
N VAL A 253 12.10 20.65 17.07
CA VAL A 253 13.17 19.83 16.49
C VAL A 253 12.59 18.57 15.86
N LEU A 254 12.88 18.35 14.59
CA LEU A 254 12.52 17.16 13.83
C LEU A 254 13.81 16.41 13.47
N VAL A 255 14.02 15.23 14.06
CA VAL A 255 15.15 14.35 13.72
C VAL A 255 14.67 13.29 12.75
N ALA A 256 15.40 13.07 11.66
CA ALA A 256 15.04 12.14 10.61
C ALA A 256 16.25 11.34 10.10
N GLY A 257 16.09 10.03 9.91
CA GLY A 257 17.07 9.21 9.20
C GLY A 257 16.96 9.39 7.69
N VAL A 258 17.50 10.48 7.15
CA VAL A 258 17.32 10.89 5.74
C VAL A 258 18.16 10.01 4.81
N GLY A 259 17.55 8.93 4.32
CA GLY A 259 18.16 7.99 3.38
C GLY A 259 18.70 6.71 4.02
N ASP A 260 19.02 5.75 3.16
CA ASP A 260 19.56 4.44 3.49
C ASP A 260 21.09 4.40 3.47
N HIS A 261 21.65 3.38 4.12
CA HIS A 261 23.10 3.15 4.20
C HIS A 261 23.61 2.06 3.25
N GLY A 262 22.82 1.70 2.23
CA GLY A 262 23.17 0.72 1.21
C GLY A 262 21.98 0.39 0.31
N PRO A 263 22.05 -0.72 -0.46
CA PRO A 263 20.97 -1.13 -1.36
C PRO A 263 19.75 -1.74 -0.64
N VAL A 264 19.86 -1.96 0.68
CA VAL A 264 18.79 -2.49 1.51
C VAL A 264 18.01 -1.30 2.10
N PRO A 265 16.75 -1.09 1.69
CA PRO A 265 15.91 -0.07 2.30
C PRO A 265 15.59 -0.45 3.74
N HIS A 266 15.50 0.48 4.68
CA HIS A 266 14.99 0.24 6.04
C HIS A 266 13.97 1.30 6.47
N LEU A 267 13.19 0.99 7.51
CA LEU A 267 12.47 2.02 8.26
C LEU A 267 13.48 2.81 9.10
N ARG A 268 13.43 4.13 8.93
CA ARG A 268 14.37 5.08 9.53
C ARG A 268 13.75 5.75 10.76
N VAL A 269 14.59 6.37 11.58
CA VAL A 269 14.11 7.12 12.76
C VAL A 269 13.37 8.38 12.33
N ALA A 270 12.26 8.67 12.99
CA ALA A 270 11.64 9.98 13.02
C ALA A 270 11.31 10.36 14.48
N MET A 271 11.73 11.56 14.90
CA MET A 271 11.42 12.11 16.21
C MET A 271 11.00 13.57 16.06
N LEU A 272 9.89 13.95 16.68
CA LEU A 272 9.43 15.33 16.73
C LEU A 272 9.36 15.79 18.20
N ARG A 273 10.22 16.72 18.56
CA ARG A 273 10.20 17.43 19.85
C ARG A 273 9.57 18.80 19.64
N GLY A 274 8.45 19.05 20.33
CA GLY A 274 7.81 20.37 20.34
C GLY A 274 8.66 21.42 21.05
N PRO A 275 8.27 22.70 21.00
CA PRO A 275 8.94 23.74 21.76
C PRO A 275 8.79 23.41 23.26
N ALA A 276 9.82 23.68 24.06
CA ALA A 276 9.76 23.47 25.50
C ALA A 276 8.65 24.35 26.10
N THR A 277 7.51 23.76 26.47
CA THR A 277 6.43 24.48 27.15
C THR A 277 6.79 24.61 28.63
N THR A 278 6.84 25.84 29.14
CA THR A 278 6.90 26.13 30.58
C THR A 278 5.47 26.35 31.09
N GLY A 279 4.68 25.29 31.19
CA GLY A 279 3.34 25.29 31.80
C GLY A 279 3.28 24.40 33.06
N PRO A 280 2.33 24.63 34.00
CA PRO A 280 2.22 23.84 35.24
C PRO A 280 1.95 22.34 35.00
N ASP A 281 1.36 21.99 33.86
CA ASP A 281 1.08 20.59 33.46
C ASP A 281 2.25 19.92 32.72
N SER A 282 3.29 20.69 32.39
CA SER A 282 4.56 20.21 31.86
C SER A 282 5.59 20.21 32.98
N ALA A 283 5.37 19.34 33.97
CA ALA A 283 6.47 18.96 34.84
C ALA A 283 7.59 18.42 33.93
N PRO A 284 8.82 18.95 34.01
CA PRO A 284 9.96 18.23 33.45
C PRO A 284 9.94 16.83 34.08
N ALA A 285 10.29 15.81 33.31
CA ALA A 285 10.56 14.48 33.87
C ALA A 285 11.80 14.58 34.78
N THR A 286 11.65 15.19 35.95
CA THR A 286 12.65 15.29 37.01
C THR A 286 12.64 13.95 37.71
N GLY A 287 13.36 13.02 37.07
CA GLY A 287 13.56 11.64 37.47
C GLY A 287 14.43 10.95 36.41
N LEU A 288 15.51 11.62 35.99
CA LEU A 288 16.44 11.14 34.97
C LEU A 288 17.59 10.36 35.64
N ASP A 289 17.22 9.38 36.45
CA ASP A 289 18.12 8.31 36.87
C ASP A 289 17.67 7.09 36.05
N GLY A 290 18.57 6.58 35.21
CA GLY A 290 18.24 5.63 34.13
C GLY A 290 17.45 4.40 34.60
N ALA A 291 16.13 4.40 34.39
CA ALA A 291 15.26 3.21 34.35
C ALA A 291 13.80 3.52 33.98
N GLY A 292 13.34 4.78 33.96
CA GLY A 292 11.92 5.06 33.69
C GLY A 292 11.65 6.47 33.21
N ALA A 293 11.73 6.70 31.90
CA ALA A 293 11.07 7.85 31.28
C ALA A 293 9.55 7.56 31.28
N THR A 294 8.84 8.11 32.26
CA THR A 294 7.39 7.93 32.48
C THR A 294 6.55 9.08 31.91
N GLY A 295 7.03 9.74 30.84
CA GLY A 295 6.16 10.58 30.02
C GLY A 295 5.13 9.72 29.27
N PRO A 296 3.89 10.17 29.05
CA PRO A 296 2.97 9.45 28.19
C PRO A 296 3.61 9.31 26.80
N GLY A 297 3.92 8.08 26.39
CA GLY A 297 4.51 7.83 25.08
C GLY A 297 3.68 8.49 23.98
N ARG A 298 4.37 9.09 23.00
CA ARG A 298 3.73 9.70 21.83
C ARG A 298 4.27 9.05 20.57
N THR A 299 3.39 8.66 19.67
CA THR A 299 3.80 8.21 18.33
C THR A 299 3.70 9.36 17.34
N LEU A 300 4.54 9.28 16.31
CA LEU A 300 4.60 10.22 15.21
C LEU A 300 4.11 9.53 13.93
N GLY A 301 3.01 10.04 13.38
CA GLY A 301 2.34 9.49 12.22
C GLY A 301 1.94 10.57 11.22
N ALA A 302 1.34 10.14 10.11
CA ALA A 302 0.83 11.06 9.10
C ALA A 302 -0.37 10.48 8.35
N ARG A 303 -1.27 11.36 7.92
CA ARG A 303 -2.40 10.97 7.05
C ARG A 303 -1.96 10.50 5.66
N SER A 304 -0.74 10.82 5.22
CA SER A 304 -0.16 10.31 3.97
C SER A 304 -0.01 8.78 3.98
N THR A 305 0.28 8.20 5.14
CA THR A 305 0.44 6.76 5.35
C THR A 305 -0.80 6.10 5.94
N HIS A 306 -1.71 6.88 6.54
CA HIS A 306 -2.82 6.40 7.38
C HIS A 306 -2.31 5.55 8.56
N ARG A 307 -1.16 5.94 9.12
CA ARG A 307 -0.54 5.27 10.26
C ARG A 307 -0.15 6.29 11.32
N ASP A 308 -0.38 5.93 12.57
CA ASP A 308 -0.09 6.78 13.74
C ASP A 308 1.39 6.73 14.15
N ASP A 309 2.18 5.83 13.54
CA ASP A 309 3.58 5.52 13.86
C ASP A 309 4.50 5.54 12.63
N MET A 310 4.03 6.06 11.49
CA MET A 310 4.80 6.05 10.24
C MET A 310 4.60 7.30 9.38
N ILE A 311 5.69 7.84 8.86
CA ILE A 311 5.73 9.01 7.97
C ILE A 311 6.58 8.72 6.71
N ILE A 312 6.50 9.59 5.70
CA ILE A 312 7.34 9.56 4.50
C ILE A 312 8.18 10.83 4.37
N LEU A 313 9.27 10.80 3.58
CA LEU A 313 10.16 11.96 3.39
C LEU A 313 9.44 13.26 3.00
N PRO A 314 8.45 13.26 2.06
CA PRO A 314 7.66 14.46 1.76
C PRO A 314 6.90 15.07 2.94
N ASP A 315 6.57 14.29 3.97
CA ASP A 315 5.88 14.80 5.16
C ASP A 315 6.80 15.73 5.97
N LEU A 316 8.13 15.56 5.88
CA LEU A 316 9.10 16.47 6.49
C LEU A 316 8.95 17.88 5.89
N THR A 317 8.87 17.97 4.56
CA THR A 317 8.65 19.23 3.84
C THR A 317 7.34 19.90 4.24
N ALA A 318 6.24 19.14 4.21
CA ALA A 318 4.92 19.64 4.57
C ALA A 318 4.85 20.11 6.03
N THR A 319 5.53 19.39 6.93
CA THR A 319 5.63 19.75 8.35
C THR A 319 6.41 21.05 8.55
N ILE A 320 7.57 21.20 7.90
CA ILE A 320 8.38 22.42 8.00
C ILE A 320 7.58 23.63 7.53
N LEU A 321 6.92 23.53 6.36
CA LEU A 321 6.10 24.62 5.83
C LEU A 321 4.94 24.97 6.77
N ALA A 322 4.19 23.98 7.23
CA ALA A 322 3.05 24.20 8.13
C ALA A 322 3.46 24.85 9.45
N ARG A 323 4.55 24.38 10.08
CA ARG A 323 5.05 24.95 11.34
C ARG A 323 5.68 26.32 11.16
N ALA A 324 6.31 26.60 10.02
CA ALA A 324 6.80 27.94 9.66
C ALA A 324 5.67 28.92 9.27
N GLY A 325 4.40 28.48 9.30
CA GLY A 325 3.26 29.31 8.91
C GLY A 325 3.22 29.62 7.41
N VAL A 326 3.75 28.72 6.58
CA VAL A 326 3.79 28.83 5.12
C VAL A 326 2.86 27.80 4.49
N ALA A 327 2.00 28.24 3.58
CA ALA A 327 1.11 27.33 2.85
C ALA A 327 1.93 26.41 1.94
N ALA A 328 1.63 25.10 1.98
CA ALA A 328 2.32 24.13 1.13
C ALA A 328 1.95 24.34 -0.35
N PRO A 329 2.94 24.45 -1.26
CA PRO A 329 2.69 24.48 -2.69
C PRO A 329 1.95 23.23 -3.19
N PRO A 330 1.10 23.32 -4.25
CA PRO A 330 0.25 22.20 -4.70
C PRO A 330 1.00 20.96 -5.17
N ASN A 331 2.27 21.09 -5.56
CA ASN A 331 3.11 19.97 -5.97
C ASN A 331 3.58 19.13 -4.78
N VAL A 332 3.62 19.67 -3.55
CA VAL A 332 4.01 18.92 -2.35
C VAL A 332 3.02 17.79 -2.10
N VAL A 333 3.51 16.56 -2.06
CA VAL A 333 2.70 15.34 -1.91
C VAL A 333 2.50 14.96 -0.45
N GLY A 334 3.45 15.32 0.43
CA GLY A 334 3.39 15.01 1.85
C GLY A 334 2.35 15.83 2.60
N VAL A 335 2.06 15.42 3.83
CA VAL A 335 1.18 16.14 4.75
C VAL A 335 1.91 16.43 6.07
N PRO A 336 1.54 17.48 6.80
CA PRO A 336 2.12 17.73 8.11
C PRO A 336 1.91 16.52 9.04
N VAL A 337 2.95 16.16 9.79
CA VAL A 337 2.91 15.05 10.73
C VAL A 337 2.01 15.35 11.93
N GLU A 338 1.42 14.29 12.46
CA GLU A 338 0.54 14.30 13.62
C GLU A 338 1.16 13.50 14.76
N THR A 339 0.88 13.91 15.99
CA THR A 339 1.34 13.21 17.19
C THR A 339 0.16 12.58 17.90
N HIS A 340 0.27 11.29 18.23
CA HIS A 340 -0.79 10.52 18.86
C HIS A 340 -0.33 10.03 20.24
N GLY A 341 -1.23 9.99 21.22
CA GLY A 341 -0.92 9.43 22.53
C GLY A 341 -0.94 7.91 22.48
N THR A 342 0.03 7.22 23.10
CA THR A 342 0.12 5.75 23.07
C THR A 342 -0.76 5.04 24.10
N GLY A 343 -1.49 5.79 24.93
CA GLY A 343 -2.39 5.20 25.94
C GLY A 343 -1.69 4.54 27.14
N GLY A 344 -0.39 4.79 27.33
CA GLY A 344 0.40 4.25 28.44
C GLY A 344 1.30 3.09 28.01
N GLY A 345 2.59 3.37 27.87
CA GLY A 345 3.64 2.41 27.53
C GLY A 345 5.01 3.07 27.73
N SER A 346 6.03 2.27 28.04
CA SER A 346 7.38 2.78 28.26
C SER A 346 8.08 3.17 26.95
N LEU A 347 9.05 4.07 27.01
CA LEU A 347 9.90 4.40 25.85
C LEU A 347 10.55 3.15 25.25
N ALA A 348 11.01 2.22 26.09
CA ALA A 348 11.65 1.00 25.65
C ALA A 348 10.72 0.11 24.82
N GLU A 349 9.44 0.01 25.20
CA GLU A 349 8.43 -0.71 24.42
C GLU A 349 8.17 -0.03 23.07
N GLY A 350 8.09 1.31 23.04
CA GLY A 350 7.91 2.08 21.82
C GLY A 350 9.08 1.89 20.83
N VAL A 351 10.32 2.03 21.31
CA VAL A 351 11.52 1.79 20.49
C VAL A 351 11.60 0.34 20.01
N ALA A 352 11.28 -0.63 20.88
CA ALA A 352 11.26 -2.04 20.51
C ALA A 352 10.20 -2.36 19.45
N ALA A 353 9.02 -1.71 19.51
CA ALA A 353 7.98 -1.85 18.50
C ALA A 353 8.44 -1.33 17.13
N LEU A 354 9.05 -0.14 17.08
CA LEU A 354 9.58 0.45 15.85
C LEU A 354 10.73 -0.37 15.25
N ARG A 355 11.63 -0.91 16.10
CA ARG A 355 12.65 -1.88 15.66
C ARG A 355 12.04 -3.16 15.10
N THR A 356 11.00 -3.69 15.76
CA THR A 356 10.29 -4.89 15.30
C THR A 356 9.59 -4.66 13.95
N ALA A 357 9.08 -3.45 13.72
CA ALA A 357 8.45 -3.09 12.45
C ALA A 357 9.44 -3.15 11.27
N ASP A 358 10.69 -2.72 11.47
CA ASP A 358 11.74 -2.87 10.45
C ASP A 358 12.06 -4.36 10.21
N VAL A 359 12.26 -5.14 11.28
CA VAL A 359 12.51 -6.60 11.19
C VAL A 359 11.39 -7.31 10.41
N ALA A 360 10.13 -6.97 10.70
CA ALA A 360 8.99 -7.51 9.98
C ALA A 360 9.04 -7.14 8.48
N GLY A 361 9.27 -5.87 8.17
CA GLY A 361 9.39 -5.39 6.79
C GLY A 361 10.53 -6.04 6.01
N GLN A 362 11.70 -6.20 6.63
CA GLN A 362 12.86 -6.90 6.04
C GLN A 362 12.57 -8.37 5.82
N THR A 363 12.00 -9.05 6.81
CA THR A 363 11.68 -10.48 6.73
C THR A 363 10.77 -10.75 5.54
N ILE A 364 9.71 -9.96 5.38
CA ILE A 364 8.79 -10.09 4.24
C ILE A 364 9.50 -9.76 2.94
N ARG A 365 10.21 -8.63 2.84
CA ARG A 365 10.95 -8.24 1.62
C ARG A 365 11.86 -9.37 1.14
N ASN A 366 12.65 -9.96 2.04
CA ASN A 366 13.65 -10.96 1.71
C ASN A 366 13.04 -12.33 1.40
N THR A 367 11.85 -12.63 1.92
CA THR A 367 11.18 -13.93 1.72
C THR A 367 10.12 -13.93 0.63
N THR A 368 9.62 -12.76 0.21
CA THR A 368 8.53 -12.62 -0.77
C THR A 368 8.82 -13.33 -2.09
N GLY A 369 10.03 -13.15 -2.65
CA GLY A 369 10.42 -13.80 -3.91
C GLY A 369 10.44 -15.33 -3.80
N VAL A 370 10.99 -15.85 -2.70
CA VAL A 370 11.03 -17.29 -2.41
C VAL A 370 9.62 -17.83 -2.20
N PHE A 371 8.77 -17.11 -1.47
CA PHE A 371 7.38 -17.49 -1.22
C PHE A 371 6.59 -17.63 -2.52
N PHE A 372 6.59 -16.61 -3.38
CA PHE A 372 5.84 -16.66 -4.65
C PHE A 372 6.37 -17.73 -5.59
N THR A 373 7.69 -17.92 -5.66
CA THR A 373 8.31 -18.99 -6.46
C THR A 373 7.90 -20.37 -5.94
N THR A 374 7.98 -20.59 -4.63
CA THR A 374 7.58 -21.84 -3.98
C THR A 374 6.09 -22.11 -4.19
N LEU A 375 5.24 -21.10 -3.99
CA LEU A 375 3.80 -21.21 -4.22
C LEU A 375 3.47 -21.55 -5.67
N ALA A 376 4.16 -20.93 -6.64
CA ALA A 376 3.98 -21.23 -8.06
C ALA A 376 4.38 -22.68 -8.40
N VAL A 377 5.53 -23.14 -7.92
CA VAL A 377 6.00 -24.52 -8.12
C VAL A 377 5.03 -25.52 -7.47
N LEU A 378 4.60 -25.27 -6.23
CA LEU A 378 3.62 -26.11 -5.53
C LEU A 378 2.29 -26.18 -6.28
N GLN A 379 1.80 -25.06 -6.83
CA GLN A 379 0.58 -25.04 -7.64
C GLN A 379 0.73 -25.87 -8.92
N VAL A 380 1.82 -25.70 -9.67
CA VAL A 380 2.07 -26.46 -10.90
C VAL A 380 2.15 -27.95 -10.60
N LEU A 381 2.95 -28.36 -9.61
CA LEU A 381 3.07 -29.76 -9.20
C LEU A 381 1.72 -30.32 -8.72
N PHE A 382 0.97 -29.55 -7.94
CA PHE A 382 -0.38 -29.92 -7.52
C PHE A 382 -1.31 -30.13 -8.71
N TYR A 383 -1.37 -29.22 -9.68
CA TYR A 383 -2.26 -29.36 -10.82
C TYR A 383 -1.87 -30.53 -11.73
N LEU A 384 -0.58 -30.77 -11.96
CA LEU A 384 -0.10 -31.91 -12.71
C LEU A 384 -0.45 -33.24 -12.03
N THR A 385 -0.17 -33.36 -10.73
CA THR A 385 -0.49 -34.56 -9.95
C THR A 385 -1.99 -34.78 -9.81
N ALA A 386 -2.76 -33.72 -9.53
CA ALA A 386 -4.22 -33.75 -9.51
C ALA A 386 -4.76 -34.24 -10.85
N PHE A 387 -4.31 -33.68 -11.98
CA PHE A 387 -4.75 -34.11 -13.31
C PHE A 387 -4.53 -35.61 -13.56
N LEU A 388 -3.35 -36.14 -13.20
CA LEU A 388 -3.03 -37.56 -13.33
C LEU A 388 -3.89 -38.44 -12.43
N LEU A 389 -4.05 -38.07 -11.16
CA LEU A 389 -4.86 -38.82 -10.19
C LEU A 389 -6.35 -38.78 -10.51
N LEU A 390 -6.86 -37.64 -10.99
CA LEU A 390 -8.23 -37.50 -11.46
C LEU A 390 -8.51 -38.38 -12.69
N ARG A 391 -7.58 -38.46 -13.65
CA ARG A 391 -7.67 -39.37 -14.79
C ARG A 391 -7.70 -40.84 -14.38
N ARG A 392 -6.95 -41.20 -13.34
CA ARG A 392 -6.94 -42.54 -12.76
C ARG A 392 -8.07 -42.82 -11.78
N ARG A 393 -8.88 -41.81 -11.43
CA ARG A 393 -9.89 -41.85 -10.34
C ARG A 393 -9.31 -42.30 -9.00
N ASP A 394 -8.03 -42.04 -8.76
CA ASP A 394 -7.28 -42.48 -7.58
C ASP A 394 -7.09 -41.33 -6.57
N ARG A 395 -7.01 -41.66 -5.28
CA ARG A 395 -6.74 -40.75 -4.14
C ARG A 395 -7.53 -39.42 -4.16
N LEU A 396 -8.76 -39.44 -4.67
CA LEU A 396 -9.60 -38.24 -4.79
C LEU A 396 -9.77 -37.46 -3.46
N PRO A 397 -9.95 -38.10 -2.29
CA PRO A 397 -10.00 -37.38 -1.01
C PRO A 397 -8.71 -36.60 -0.71
N ALA A 398 -7.54 -37.16 -1.04
CA ALA A 398 -6.25 -36.50 -0.83
C ALA A 398 -6.09 -35.29 -1.75
N VAL A 399 -6.46 -35.42 -3.04
CA VAL A 399 -6.46 -34.30 -3.99
C VAL A 399 -7.39 -33.18 -3.51
N ARG A 400 -8.59 -33.54 -3.00
CA ARG A 400 -9.53 -32.56 -2.43
C ARG A 400 -8.95 -31.84 -1.23
N SER A 401 -8.33 -32.56 -0.29
CA SER A 401 -7.71 -31.97 0.90
C SER A 401 -6.57 -31.03 0.53
N ALA A 402 -5.69 -31.45 -0.39
CA ALA A 402 -4.60 -30.62 -0.89
C ALA A 402 -5.10 -29.37 -1.61
N ALA A 403 -6.20 -29.46 -2.38
CA ALA A 403 -6.81 -28.32 -3.04
C ALA A 403 -7.32 -27.26 -2.04
N VAL A 404 -7.98 -27.71 -0.96
CA VAL A 404 -8.46 -26.81 0.11
C VAL A 404 -7.29 -26.21 0.87
N ALA A 405 -6.25 -26.98 1.16
CA ALA A 405 -5.04 -26.49 1.81
C ALA A 405 -4.33 -25.40 0.98
N LEU A 406 -4.18 -25.62 -0.32
CA LEU A 406 -3.59 -24.64 -1.22
C LEU A 406 -4.39 -23.33 -1.27
N ALA A 407 -5.72 -23.42 -1.30
CA ALA A 407 -6.61 -22.26 -1.28
C ALA A 407 -6.68 -21.54 0.08
N ALA A 408 -6.27 -22.19 1.18
CA ALA A 408 -6.22 -21.58 2.51
C ALA A 408 -4.96 -20.72 2.72
N ILE A 409 -3.90 -20.91 1.93
CA ILE A 409 -2.63 -20.18 2.04
C ILE A 409 -2.83 -18.66 1.95
N PRO A 410 -3.60 -18.10 0.99
CA PRO A 410 -3.75 -16.65 0.91
C PRO A 410 -4.30 -16.03 2.20
N ALA A 411 -5.38 -16.58 2.76
CA ALA A 411 -5.95 -16.09 4.01
C ALA A 411 -4.95 -16.22 5.18
N SER A 412 -4.17 -17.31 5.23
CA SER A 412 -3.20 -17.51 6.31
C SER A 412 -2.04 -16.50 6.28
N THR A 413 -1.66 -16.00 5.09
CA THR A 413 -0.62 -14.96 4.98
C THR A 413 -1.02 -13.61 5.59
N TYR A 414 -2.31 -13.31 5.72
CA TYR A 414 -2.79 -12.11 6.42
C TYR A 414 -3.03 -12.40 7.90
N LEU A 415 -3.66 -13.53 8.22
CA LEU A 415 -3.95 -13.94 9.60
C LEU A 415 -2.69 -14.15 10.45
N VAL A 416 -1.55 -14.47 9.84
CA VAL A 416 -0.28 -14.60 10.57
C VAL A 416 0.11 -13.32 11.30
N ASN A 417 -0.32 -12.14 10.82
CA ASN A 417 -0.04 -10.86 11.45
C ASN A 417 -0.84 -10.60 12.75
N LEU A 418 -1.73 -11.52 13.13
CA LEU A 418 -2.29 -11.57 14.48
C LEU A 418 -1.30 -12.13 15.51
N LEU A 419 -0.22 -12.77 15.06
CA LEU A 419 0.80 -13.37 15.91
C LEU A 419 2.05 -12.47 15.96
N PRO A 420 2.76 -12.39 17.10
CA PRO A 420 3.97 -11.59 17.24
C PRO A 420 5.20 -12.28 16.63
N TRP A 421 5.09 -12.83 15.42
CA TRP A 421 6.13 -13.65 14.78
C TRP A 421 7.45 -12.90 14.61
N ALA A 422 7.40 -11.59 14.35
CA ALA A 422 8.57 -10.73 14.17
C ALA A 422 9.39 -10.49 15.45
N ARG A 423 8.81 -10.75 16.64
CA ARG A 423 9.50 -10.61 17.94
C ARG A 423 10.29 -11.87 18.34
N THR A 424 10.18 -12.94 17.59
CA THR A 424 10.81 -14.23 17.91
C THR A 424 12.30 -14.25 17.53
N ALA A 425 13.05 -15.19 18.12
CA ALA A 425 14.47 -15.37 17.79
C ALA A 425 14.70 -15.86 16.34
N GLN A 426 13.69 -16.49 15.73
CA GLN A 426 13.74 -17.02 14.37
C GLN A 426 12.53 -16.56 13.55
N PRO A 427 12.41 -15.26 13.19
CA PRO A 427 11.21 -14.69 12.58
C PRO A 427 10.76 -15.40 11.30
N VAL A 428 11.72 -15.79 10.45
CA VAL A 428 11.43 -16.50 9.18
C VAL A 428 10.77 -17.86 9.45
N LEU A 429 11.36 -18.66 10.34
CA LEU A 429 10.82 -19.98 10.68
C LEU A 429 9.44 -19.86 11.32
N THR A 430 9.29 -18.94 12.29
CA THR A 430 8.00 -18.72 12.96
C THR A 430 6.94 -18.22 11.99
N LEU A 431 7.27 -17.33 11.05
CA LEU A 431 6.37 -16.84 10.02
C LEU A 431 5.82 -18.01 9.17
N PHE A 432 6.71 -18.81 8.57
CA PHE A 432 6.27 -19.91 7.69
C PHE A 432 5.58 -21.05 8.46
N ALA A 433 6.05 -21.40 9.65
CA ALA A 433 5.39 -22.39 10.50
C ALA A 433 3.98 -21.94 10.90
N SER A 434 3.80 -20.66 11.23
CA SER A 434 2.51 -20.10 11.58
C SER A 434 1.56 -20.04 10.37
N ILE A 435 2.05 -19.65 9.20
CA ILE A 435 1.27 -19.70 7.94
C ILE A 435 0.80 -21.12 7.65
N ALA A 436 1.67 -22.11 7.80
CA ALA A 436 1.34 -23.52 7.60
C ALA A 436 0.32 -24.02 8.63
N ALA A 437 0.49 -23.68 9.91
CA ALA A 437 -0.42 -24.05 10.99
C ALA A 437 -1.83 -23.44 10.79
N ILE A 438 -1.90 -22.15 10.43
CA ILE A 438 -3.17 -21.46 10.14
C ILE A 438 -3.82 -22.07 8.89
N ALA A 439 -3.07 -22.31 7.81
CA ALA A 439 -3.60 -22.96 6.60
C ALA A 439 -4.15 -24.37 6.90
N ALA A 440 -3.45 -25.15 7.74
CA ALA A 440 -3.90 -26.46 8.20
C ALA A 440 -5.19 -26.35 9.03
N ALA A 441 -5.26 -25.41 9.98
CA ALA A 441 -6.45 -25.16 10.78
C ALA A 441 -7.66 -24.77 9.91
N LEU A 442 -7.49 -23.84 8.97
CA LEU A 442 -8.54 -23.44 8.01
C LEU A 442 -9.00 -24.63 7.16
N THR A 443 -8.07 -25.48 6.73
CA THR A 443 -8.37 -26.70 5.98
C THR A 443 -9.17 -27.70 6.81
N LEU A 444 -8.78 -27.92 8.07
CA LEU A 444 -9.49 -28.79 8.99
C LEU A 444 -10.91 -28.28 9.24
N VAL A 445 -11.09 -26.98 9.50
CA VAL A 445 -12.41 -26.37 9.65
C VAL A 445 -13.26 -26.58 8.39
N ALA A 446 -12.70 -26.28 7.21
CA ALA A 446 -13.40 -26.43 5.94
C ALA A 446 -13.82 -27.89 5.65
N LEU A 447 -13.03 -28.89 6.05
CA LEU A 447 -13.26 -30.32 5.75
C LEU A 447 -13.96 -31.11 6.86
N ALA A 448 -13.84 -30.70 8.13
CA ALA A 448 -14.40 -31.41 9.28
C ALA A 448 -15.79 -30.89 9.71
N GLY A 449 -16.13 -29.64 9.41
CA GLY A 449 -17.40 -29.05 9.81
C GLY A 449 -18.64 -29.68 9.18
N PRO A 450 -19.86 -29.31 9.62
CA PRO A 450 -21.13 -29.85 9.11
C PRO A 450 -21.35 -29.53 7.62
N TRP A 451 -20.83 -28.40 7.15
CA TRP A 451 -20.85 -27.98 5.74
C TRP A 451 -20.11 -28.92 4.80
N ARG A 452 -19.25 -29.82 5.27
CA ARG A 452 -18.53 -30.80 4.42
C ARG A 452 -19.47 -31.70 3.60
N ARG A 453 -20.73 -31.80 4.04
CA ARG A 453 -21.84 -32.50 3.37
C ARG A 453 -22.34 -31.76 2.13
N ALA A 454 -22.14 -30.45 2.01
CA ALA A 454 -22.50 -29.71 0.81
C ALA A 454 -21.37 -29.78 -0.23
N VAL A 455 -21.72 -29.85 -1.51
CA VAL A 455 -20.77 -29.80 -2.64
C VAL A 455 -19.90 -28.54 -2.58
N LEU A 456 -20.53 -27.38 -2.31
CA LEU A 456 -19.85 -26.08 -2.21
C LEU A 456 -19.34 -25.76 -0.80
N GLY A 457 -19.48 -26.67 0.18
CA GLY A 457 -19.24 -26.38 1.60
C GLY A 457 -17.83 -25.85 1.90
N PRO A 458 -16.77 -26.66 1.68
CA PRO A 458 -15.39 -26.22 1.91
C PRO A 458 -14.99 -24.98 1.09
N LEU A 459 -15.47 -24.88 -0.16
CA LEU A 459 -15.27 -23.70 -1.01
C LEU A 459 -15.84 -22.45 -0.35
N THR A 460 -17.08 -22.54 0.14
CA THR A 460 -17.76 -21.41 0.77
C THR A 460 -17.02 -20.98 2.03
N VAL A 461 -16.52 -21.93 2.83
CA VAL A 461 -15.79 -21.62 4.08
C VAL A 461 -14.50 -20.87 3.79
N ILE A 462 -13.64 -21.40 2.91
CA ILE A 462 -12.36 -20.74 2.62
C ILE A 462 -12.59 -19.37 1.96
N ALA A 463 -13.50 -19.29 0.98
CA ALA A 463 -13.81 -18.02 0.34
C ALA A 463 -14.44 -17.01 1.32
N ALA A 464 -15.31 -17.44 2.24
CA ALA A 464 -15.90 -16.56 3.24
C ALA A 464 -14.86 -16.05 4.24
N VAL A 465 -13.94 -16.91 4.70
CA VAL A 465 -12.83 -16.50 5.56
C VAL A 465 -11.93 -15.49 4.83
N THR A 466 -11.52 -15.77 3.59
CA THR A 466 -10.70 -14.84 2.80
C THR A 466 -11.39 -13.49 2.63
N ALA A 467 -12.68 -13.47 2.28
CA ALA A 467 -13.44 -12.22 2.15
C ALA A 467 -13.57 -11.49 3.49
N ALA A 468 -13.88 -12.19 4.58
CA ALA A 468 -14.03 -11.60 5.91
C ALA A 468 -12.72 -11.02 6.45
N VAL A 469 -11.59 -11.71 6.25
CA VAL A 469 -10.27 -11.23 6.64
C VAL A 469 -9.93 -9.94 5.89
N LEU A 470 -10.09 -9.92 4.57
CA LEU A 470 -9.72 -8.75 3.76
C LEU A 470 -10.67 -7.56 3.98
N LEU A 471 -11.98 -7.80 4.07
CA LEU A 471 -12.96 -6.73 4.36
C LEU A 471 -12.82 -6.22 5.79
N GLY A 472 -12.64 -7.13 6.76
CA GLY A 472 -12.44 -6.77 8.16
C GLY A 472 -11.17 -5.94 8.34
N ASP A 473 -10.06 -6.38 7.74
CA ASP A 473 -8.79 -5.64 7.73
C ASP A 473 -8.94 -4.25 7.11
N LEU A 474 -9.69 -4.15 6.01
CA LEU A 474 -9.93 -2.88 5.34
C LEU A 474 -10.72 -1.89 6.21
N LEU A 475 -11.70 -2.38 6.96
CA LEU A 475 -12.51 -1.58 7.89
C LEU A 475 -11.74 -1.18 9.16
N THR A 476 -10.65 -1.87 9.51
CA THR A 476 -9.83 -1.60 10.69
C THR A 476 -8.51 -0.88 10.40
N GLY A 477 -8.32 -0.35 9.18
CA GLY A 477 -7.14 0.43 8.81
C GLY A 477 -5.97 -0.39 8.25
N THR A 478 -6.23 -1.60 7.78
CA THR A 478 -5.28 -2.51 7.11
C THR A 478 -4.05 -2.96 7.90
N PRO A 479 -4.16 -3.28 9.22
CA PRO A 479 -3.03 -3.80 9.99
C PRO A 479 -2.51 -5.16 9.50
N LEU A 480 -3.36 -6.05 8.98
CA LEU A 480 -2.98 -7.39 8.53
C LEU A 480 -2.31 -7.40 7.16
N GLN A 481 -2.60 -6.43 6.29
CA GLN A 481 -1.94 -6.30 4.99
C GLN A 481 -0.53 -5.70 5.10
N LEU A 482 -0.26 -4.87 6.10
CA LEU A 482 1.07 -4.33 6.32
C LEU A 482 2.01 -5.42 6.83
N ASN A 483 3.16 -5.56 6.16
CA ASN A 483 4.14 -6.62 6.39
C ASN A 483 3.53 -8.03 6.26
N SER A 484 2.72 -8.26 5.22
CA SER A 484 2.26 -9.60 4.80
C SER A 484 2.89 -10.01 3.47
N LEU A 485 3.14 -11.32 3.28
CA LEU A 485 3.72 -11.88 2.04
C LEU A 485 2.88 -11.58 0.78
N MET A 486 1.55 -11.53 0.94
CA MET A 486 0.63 -11.20 -0.15
C MET A 486 0.07 -9.78 -0.03
N GLY A 487 0.53 -9.00 0.95
CA GLY A 487 0.18 -7.60 1.15
C GLY A 487 1.28 -6.65 0.66
N TYR A 488 1.65 -5.68 1.49
CA TYR A 488 2.70 -4.69 1.21
C TYR A 488 3.61 -4.50 2.43
N THR A 489 4.74 -3.82 2.24
CA THR A 489 5.72 -3.59 3.33
C THR A 489 6.06 -2.12 3.46
N GLY A 490 6.17 -1.63 4.70
CA GLY A 490 6.53 -0.24 4.99
C GLY A 490 7.96 0.10 4.54
N VAL A 491 8.85 -0.88 4.60
CA VAL A 491 10.25 -0.78 4.16
C VAL A 491 10.35 -0.52 2.65
N VAL A 492 9.58 -1.26 1.84
CA VAL A 492 9.57 -1.05 0.38
C VAL A 492 8.82 0.24 0.01
N GLY A 493 7.80 0.60 0.79
CA GLY A 493 7.12 1.90 0.67
C GLY A 493 6.32 2.07 -0.63
N ALA A 494 5.92 0.98 -1.28
CA ALA A 494 5.04 1.04 -2.45
C ALA A 494 3.62 1.48 -2.07
N ARG A 495 3.15 1.07 -0.88
CA ARG A 495 1.85 1.37 -0.30
C ARG A 495 1.90 1.21 1.22
N TYR A 496 1.09 1.99 1.95
CA TYR A 496 1.05 1.99 3.41
C TYR A 496 -0.34 1.64 3.99
N TYR A 497 -1.40 1.77 3.19
CA TYR A 497 -2.78 1.45 3.57
C TYR A 497 -3.60 1.04 2.32
N GLY A 498 -4.81 0.55 2.56
CA GLY A 498 -5.76 0.18 1.52
C GLY A 498 -5.48 -1.16 0.87
N LEU A 499 -6.16 -1.46 -0.25
CA LEU A 499 -6.23 -2.81 -0.83
C LEU A 499 -5.29 -2.97 -2.01
N GLY A 500 -4.15 -3.66 -1.82
CA GLY A 500 -3.20 -3.98 -2.89
C GLY A 500 -3.83 -4.75 -4.07
N ASN A 501 -3.18 -4.75 -5.23
CA ASN A 501 -3.68 -5.47 -6.42
C ASN A 501 -3.84 -6.99 -6.20
N ILE A 502 -2.94 -7.59 -5.40
CA ILE A 502 -3.01 -9.01 -5.03
C ILE A 502 -4.17 -9.27 -4.04
N PRO A 503 -4.28 -8.53 -2.91
CA PRO A 503 -5.45 -8.58 -2.04
C PRO A 503 -6.78 -8.34 -2.78
N PHE A 504 -6.83 -7.40 -3.74
CA PHE A 504 -7.98 -7.16 -4.61
C PHE A 504 -8.40 -8.43 -5.36
N ALA A 505 -7.47 -9.09 -6.06
CA ALA A 505 -7.76 -10.29 -6.84
C ALA A 505 -8.38 -11.39 -5.95
N LEU A 506 -7.85 -11.54 -4.74
CA LEU A 506 -8.33 -12.50 -3.74
C LEU A 506 -9.70 -12.10 -3.20
N LEU A 507 -9.92 -10.83 -2.86
CA LEU A 507 -11.19 -10.32 -2.36
C LEU A 507 -12.30 -10.48 -3.41
N ALA A 508 -12.06 -10.03 -4.65
CA ALA A 508 -13.03 -10.11 -5.72
C ALA A 508 -13.43 -11.56 -6.02
N THR A 509 -12.43 -12.46 -6.09
CA THR A 509 -12.66 -13.90 -6.27
C THR A 509 -13.44 -14.49 -5.09
N ALA A 510 -13.04 -14.19 -3.87
CA ALA A 510 -13.68 -14.69 -2.66
C ALA A 510 -15.15 -14.26 -2.55
N VAL A 511 -15.44 -12.98 -2.75
CA VAL A 511 -16.81 -12.42 -2.70
C VAL A 511 -17.70 -13.04 -3.78
N LEU A 512 -17.21 -13.18 -5.02
CA LEU A 512 -17.99 -13.79 -6.10
C LEU A 512 -18.25 -15.29 -5.84
N LEU A 513 -17.28 -16.03 -5.30
CA LEU A 513 -17.47 -17.44 -4.96
C LEU A 513 -18.44 -17.63 -3.78
N VAL A 514 -18.37 -16.80 -2.73
CA VAL A 514 -19.30 -16.85 -1.59
C VAL A 514 -20.72 -16.50 -2.04
N THR A 515 -20.87 -15.39 -2.76
CA THR A 515 -22.19 -14.93 -3.22
C THR A 515 -22.84 -15.95 -4.15
N THR A 516 -22.07 -16.59 -5.03
CA THR A 516 -22.60 -17.66 -5.89
C THR A 516 -22.96 -18.94 -5.14
N ALA A 517 -22.19 -19.33 -4.12
CA ALA A 517 -22.55 -20.48 -3.29
C ALA A 517 -23.86 -20.26 -2.51
N VAL A 518 -24.10 -19.03 -2.04
CA VAL A 518 -25.38 -18.67 -1.40
C VAL A 518 -26.50 -18.55 -2.43
N ALA A 519 -26.22 -17.94 -3.59
CA ALA A 519 -27.16 -17.82 -4.70
C ALA A 519 -27.65 -19.20 -5.18
N ASP A 520 -26.81 -20.24 -5.15
CA ASP A 520 -27.20 -21.60 -5.52
C ASP A 520 -28.42 -22.09 -4.73
N ARG A 521 -28.43 -21.86 -3.40
CA ARG A 521 -29.55 -22.24 -2.54
C ARG A 521 -30.80 -21.43 -2.85
N LEU A 522 -30.64 -20.12 -3.08
CA LEU A 522 -31.76 -19.22 -3.39
C LEU A 522 -32.40 -19.56 -4.74
N VAL A 523 -31.59 -19.83 -5.77
CA VAL A 523 -32.07 -20.23 -7.10
C VAL A 523 -32.83 -21.55 -7.03
N ARG A 524 -32.32 -22.55 -6.29
CA ARG A 524 -33.04 -23.82 -6.06
C ARG A 524 -34.37 -23.63 -5.33
N SER A 525 -34.48 -22.62 -4.47
CA SER A 525 -35.73 -22.25 -3.79
C SER A 525 -36.68 -21.38 -4.63
N GLY A 526 -36.40 -21.16 -5.92
CA GLY A 526 -37.21 -20.32 -6.82
C GLY A 526 -36.99 -18.81 -6.65
N ARG A 527 -36.11 -18.38 -5.73
CA ARG A 527 -35.86 -16.97 -5.38
C ARG A 527 -34.74 -16.34 -6.22
N LYS A 528 -34.85 -16.45 -7.54
CA LYS A 528 -33.81 -16.01 -8.49
C LYS A 528 -33.51 -14.51 -8.41
N SER A 529 -34.53 -13.67 -8.28
CA SER A 529 -34.37 -12.22 -8.12
C SER A 529 -33.56 -11.86 -6.88
N VAL A 530 -33.84 -12.52 -5.75
CA VAL A 530 -33.11 -12.35 -4.49
C VAL A 530 -31.65 -12.78 -4.65
N ALA A 531 -31.39 -13.86 -5.38
CA ALA A 531 -30.03 -14.33 -5.66
C ALA A 531 -29.22 -13.30 -6.47
N VAL A 532 -29.83 -12.70 -7.50
CA VAL A 532 -29.21 -11.63 -8.30
C VAL A 532 -28.97 -10.39 -7.46
N ALA A 533 -29.96 -9.97 -6.66
CA ALA A 533 -29.83 -8.83 -5.75
C ALA A 533 -28.71 -9.03 -4.73
N LEU A 534 -28.58 -10.24 -4.15
CA LEU A 534 -27.50 -10.58 -3.22
C LEU A 534 -26.11 -10.40 -3.85
N ILE A 535 -25.91 -10.91 -5.06
CA ILE A 535 -24.64 -10.79 -5.80
C ILE A 535 -24.34 -9.32 -6.08
N ALA A 536 -25.33 -8.56 -6.57
CA ALA A 536 -25.17 -7.16 -6.89
C ALA A 536 -24.85 -6.33 -5.64
N VAL A 537 -25.59 -6.51 -4.54
CA VAL A 537 -25.43 -5.72 -3.31
C VAL A 537 -24.11 -6.04 -2.61
N LEU A 538 -23.79 -7.32 -2.37
CA LEU A 538 -22.55 -7.68 -1.68
C LEU A 538 -21.31 -7.41 -2.55
N GLY A 539 -21.42 -7.65 -3.86
CA GLY A 539 -20.38 -7.29 -4.82
C GLY A 539 -20.15 -5.77 -4.86
N ALA A 540 -21.21 -4.98 -4.98
CA ALA A 540 -21.11 -3.52 -4.98
C ALA A 540 -20.57 -2.99 -3.64
N PHE A 541 -20.99 -3.55 -2.51
CA PHE A 541 -20.44 -3.17 -1.20
C PHE A 541 -18.93 -3.41 -1.12
N ALA A 542 -18.46 -4.61 -1.48
CA ALA A 542 -17.03 -4.92 -1.47
C ALA A 542 -16.23 -4.05 -2.45
N MET A 543 -16.76 -3.82 -3.65
CA MET A 543 -16.19 -2.94 -4.66
C MET A 543 -16.13 -1.47 -4.22
N LEU A 544 -17.17 -0.98 -3.55
CA LEU A 544 -17.17 0.40 -3.04
C LEU A 544 -16.13 0.56 -1.96
N LEU A 545 -15.99 -0.38 -1.03
CA LEU A 545 -14.92 -0.35 -0.02
C LEU A 545 -13.52 -0.39 -0.67
N ASP A 546 -13.33 -1.26 -1.67
CA ASP A 546 -12.11 -1.38 -2.48
C ASP A 546 -11.71 -0.04 -3.14
N GLY A 547 -12.68 0.67 -3.73
CA GLY A 547 -12.44 1.95 -4.40
C GLY A 547 -12.43 3.18 -3.51
N TRP A 548 -12.97 3.11 -2.29
CA TRP A 548 -13.29 4.30 -1.51
C TRP A 548 -12.01 5.06 -1.09
N PRO A 549 -11.91 6.38 -1.33
CA PRO A 549 -10.76 7.19 -0.94
C PRO A 549 -10.52 7.15 0.57
N GLY A 550 -9.28 6.84 0.97
CA GLY A 550 -8.88 6.71 2.37
C GLY A 550 -9.21 5.37 3.02
N VAL A 551 -9.90 4.47 2.31
CA VAL A 551 -10.15 3.08 2.74
C VAL A 551 -9.39 2.14 1.80
N GLY A 552 -9.99 1.66 0.70
CA GLY A 552 -9.33 0.72 -0.22
C GLY A 552 -8.40 1.38 -1.22
N SER A 553 -8.80 2.54 -1.76
CA SER A 553 -8.00 3.33 -2.71
C SER A 553 -7.42 2.52 -3.90
N ASP A 554 -8.11 1.46 -4.34
CA ASP A 554 -7.77 0.68 -5.54
C ASP A 554 -8.74 0.97 -6.70
N PHE A 555 -8.29 1.80 -7.63
CA PHE A 555 -9.11 2.21 -8.77
C PHE A 555 -9.16 1.16 -9.87
N GLY A 556 -8.03 0.46 -10.09
CA GLY A 556 -7.99 -0.60 -11.08
C GLY A 556 -8.82 -1.80 -10.63
N GLY A 557 -8.88 -2.03 -9.31
CA GLY A 557 -9.81 -2.95 -8.65
C GLY A 557 -11.27 -2.67 -9.01
N VAL A 558 -11.75 -1.44 -8.83
CA VAL A 558 -13.15 -1.06 -9.17
C VAL A 558 -13.48 -1.32 -10.64
N ILE A 559 -12.62 -0.86 -11.58
CA ILE A 559 -12.82 -1.04 -13.03
C ILE A 559 -12.92 -2.53 -13.38
N ALA A 560 -12.13 -3.36 -12.70
CA ALA A 560 -12.11 -4.80 -12.88
C ALA A 560 -13.28 -5.53 -12.20
N PHE A 561 -13.73 -5.06 -11.04
CA PHE A 561 -14.75 -5.76 -10.25
C PHE A 561 -16.17 -5.57 -10.81
N VAL A 562 -16.51 -4.37 -11.32
CA VAL A 562 -17.81 -4.06 -11.94
C VAL A 562 -18.22 -5.09 -13.00
N PRO A 563 -17.41 -5.37 -14.04
CA PRO A 563 -17.77 -6.36 -15.04
C PRO A 563 -17.86 -7.79 -14.45
N GLY A 564 -17.04 -8.13 -13.45
CA GLY A 564 -17.13 -9.43 -12.78
C GLY A 564 -18.44 -9.65 -12.03
N ILE A 565 -18.89 -8.64 -11.28
CA ILE A 565 -20.19 -8.64 -10.58
C ILE A 565 -21.33 -8.75 -11.60
N ALA A 566 -21.29 -7.92 -12.65
CA ALA A 566 -22.32 -7.88 -13.67
C ALA A 566 -22.43 -9.19 -14.46
N VAL A 567 -21.30 -9.79 -14.85
CA VAL A 567 -21.26 -11.09 -15.52
C VAL A 567 -21.86 -12.18 -14.63
N THR A 568 -21.49 -12.20 -13.35
CA THR A 568 -22.02 -13.17 -12.38
C THR A 568 -23.53 -13.02 -12.23
N ALA A 569 -24.01 -11.80 -12.01
CA ALA A 569 -25.42 -11.48 -11.86
C ALA A 569 -26.24 -11.83 -13.11
N MET A 570 -25.74 -11.52 -14.31
CA MET A 570 -26.42 -11.83 -15.57
C MET A 570 -26.54 -13.33 -15.82
N ILE A 571 -25.47 -14.09 -15.60
CA ILE A 571 -25.50 -15.55 -15.80
C ILE A 571 -26.49 -16.18 -14.82
N VAL A 572 -26.48 -15.76 -13.54
CA VAL A 572 -27.48 -16.21 -12.55
C VAL A 572 -28.89 -15.77 -12.95
N ALA A 573 -29.07 -14.59 -13.56
CA ALA A 573 -30.33 -14.13 -14.11
C ALA A 573 -30.78 -14.92 -15.36
N GLY A 574 -29.96 -15.81 -15.92
CA GLY A 574 -30.24 -16.54 -17.16
C GLY A 574 -30.12 -15.69 -18.42
N ARG A 575 -29.39 -14.57 -18.36
CA ARG A 575 -29.16 -13.65 -19.47
C ARG A 575 -27.81 -13.96 -20.14
N ARG A 576 -27.75 -13.78 -21.46
CA ARG A 576 -26.49 -13.92 -22.22
C ARG A 576 -25.58 -12.69 -22.01
N VAL A 577 -24.30 -12.96 -21.82
CA VAL A 577 -23.21 -11.97 -21.79
C VAL A 577 -22.70 -11.78 -23.22
N SER A 578 -22.58 -10.53 -23.67
CA SER A 578 -21.93 -10.18 -24.95
C SER A 578 -20.72 -9.29 -24.70
N VAL A 579 -19.79 -9.25 -25.66
CA VAL A 579 -18.61 -8.38 -25.59
C VAL A 579 -19.00 -6.90 -25.46
N VAL A 580 -20.07 -6.49 -26.13
CA VAL A 580 -20.62 -5.13 -26.03
C VAL A 580 -21.07 -4.82 -24.60
N LYS A 581 -21.80 -5.73 -23.95
CA LYS A 581 -22.20 -5.55 -22.55
C LYS A 581 -21.00 -5.50 -21.61
N LEU A 582 -20.00 -6.36 -21.85
CA LEU A 582 -18.76 -6.34 -21.07
C LEU A 582 -18.04 -4.99 -21.20
N GLY A 583 -17.88 -4.48 -22.42
CA GLY A 583 -17.33 -3.15 -22.67
C GLY A 583 -18.13 -2.04 -21.97
N ALA A 584 -19.47 -2.13 -21.99
CA ALA A 584 -20.34 -1.19 -21.28
C ALA A 584 -20.14 -1.25 -19.75
N PHE A 585 -19.97 -2.43 -19.16
CA PHE A 585 -19.68 -2.55 -17.73
C PHE A 585 -18.29 -2.01 -17.36
N CYS A 586 -17.27 -2.26 -18.20
CA CYS A 586 -15.96 -1.64 -18.01
C CYS A 586 -16.04 -0.11 -18.10
N ALA A 587 -16.78 0.42 -19.06
CA ALA A 587 -17.02 1.86 -19.19
C ALA A 587 -17.76 2.41 -17.96
N ALA A 588 -18.79 1.71 -17.47
CA ALA A 588 -19.50 2.08 -16.24
C ALA A 588 -18.57 2.11 -15.02
N GLY A 589 -17.66 1.13 -14.89
CA GLY A 589 -16.63 1.14 -13.84
C GLY A 589 -15.67 2.32 -13.98
N GLY A 590 -15.23 2.65 -15.20
CA GLY A 590 -14.41 3.82 -15.47
C GLY A 590 -15.12 5.13 -15.11
N VAL A 591 -16.40 5.28 -15.47
CA VAL A 591 -17.23 6.44 -15.10
C VAL A 591 -17.39 6.54 -13.58
N LEU A 592 -17.63 5.43 -12.90
CA LEU A 592 -17.73 5.40 -11.44
C LEU A 592 -16.43 5.87 -10.78
N VAL A 593 -15.28 5.34 -11.21
CA VAL A 593 -13.97 5.77 -10.71
C VAL A 593 -13.72 7.24 -10.98
N MET A 594 -14.02 7.74 -12.19
CA MET A 594 -13.85 9.14 -12.52
C MET A 594 -14.80 10.05 -11.72
N THR A 595 -15.99 9.57 -11.38
CA THR A 595 -16.93 10.28 -10.51
C THR A 595 -16.36 10.41 -9.10
N ILE A 596 -15.87 9.30 -8.53
CA ILE A 596 -15.20 9.31 -7.22
C ILE A 596 -13.98 10.23 -7.24
N ALA A 597 -13.19 10.19 -8.32
CA ALA A 597 -12.03 11.03 -8.53
C ALA A 597 -12.37 12.51 -8.57
N TYR A 598 -13.43 12.86 -9.29
CA TYR A 598 -13.91 14.22 -9.37
C TYR A 598 -14.45 14.72 -8.02
N LEU A 599 -15.22 13.90 -7.29
CA LEU A 599 -15.69 14.24 -5.95
C LEU A 599 -14.53 14.44 -4.96
N ASP A 600 -13.46 13.66 -5.09
CA ASP A 600 -12.25 13.85 -4.29
C ASP A 600 -11.49 15.12 -4.67
N TYR A 601 -11.46 15.48 -5.96
CA TYR A 601 -10.86 16.72 -6.47
C TYR A 601 -11.57 17.98 -5.94
N LEU A 602 -12.87 17.91 -5.63
CA LEU A 602 -13.62 19.03 -5.06
C LEU A 602 -13.26 19.33 -3.59
N ARG A 603 -12.52 18.44 -2.93
CA ARG A 603 -12.07 18.66 -1.55
C ARG A 603 -10.95 19.71 -1.51
N PRO A 604 -10.73 20.39 -0.36
CA PRO A 604 -9.59 21.29 -0.19
C PRO A 604 -8.27 20.62 -0.60
N PRO A 605 -7.32 21.34 -1.27
CA PRO A 605 -6.10 20.74 -1.83
C PRO A 605 -5.31 19.87 -0.84
N ALA A 606 -5.21 20.31 0.42
CA ALA A 606 -4.51 19.57 1.49
C ALA A 606 -5.18 18.25 1.91
N SER A 607 -6.41 17.99 1.44
CA SER A 607 -7.22 16.81 1.74
C SER A 607 -7.54 15.97 0.50
N GLN A 608 -7.11 16.40 -0.68
CA GLN A 608 -7.28 15.65 -1.92
C GLN A 608 -6.36 14.44 -1.90
N THR A 609 -6.88 13.27 -2.28
CA THR A 609 -6.03 12.10 -2.50
C THR A 609 -5.29 12.22 -3.83
N HIS A 610 -4.42 11.25 -4.12
CA HIS A 610 -3.81 11.13 -5.45
C HIS A 610 -4.84 11.04 -6.58
N LEU A 611 -6.05 10.57 -6.29
CA LEU A 611 -7.12 10.44 -7.25
C LEU A 611 -7.72 11.81 -7.62
N GLY A 612 -8.05 12.64 -6.63
CA GLY A 612 -8.52 14.00 -6.86
C GLY A 612 -7.49 14.80 -7.68
N ARG A 613 -6.21 14.68 -7.33
CA ARG A 613 -5.13 15.31 -8.11
C ARG A 613 -5.02 14.79 -9.54
N PHE A 614 -5.22 13.48 -9.76
CA PHE A 614 -5.26 12.92 -11.11
C PHE A 614 -6.48 13.42 -11.91
N ALA A 615 -7.66 13.56 -11.31
CA ALA A 615 -8.81 14.18 -11.97
C ALA A 615 -8.50 15.63 -12.38
N GLY A 616 -7.80 16.40 -11.54
CA GLY A 616 -7.25 17.71 -11.91
C GLY A 616 -6.29 17.64 -13.11
N GLN A 617 -5.35 16.70 -13.12
CA GLN A 617 -4.44 16.48 -14.26
C GLN A 617 -5.17 16.10 -15.56
N VAL A 618 -6.29 15.37 -15.46
CA VAL A 618 -7.15 15.06 -16.61
C VAL A 618 -7.84 16.33 -17.10
N ALA A 619 -8.35 17.17 -16.20
CA ALA A 619 -8.98 18.44 -16.55
C ALA A 619 -8.00 19.42 -17.22
N ASP A 620 -6.76 19.48 -16.74
CA ASP A 620 -5.71 20.38 -17.23
C ASP A 620 -4.89 19.80 -18.40
N GLY A 621 -5.15 18.54 -18.77
CA GLY A 621 -4.50 17.86 -19.91
C GLY A 621 -3.09 17.34 -19.66
N THR A 622 -2.63 17.27 -18.40
CA THR A 622 -1.28 16.84 -17.99
C THR A 622 -1.21 15.37 -17.56
N PHE A 623 -2.25 14.58 -17.84
CA PHE A 623 -2.38 13.19 -17.39
C PHE A 623 -1.56 12.16 -18.18
N LEU A 624 -1.14 12.47 -19.42
CA LEU A 624 -0.48 11.53 -20.33
C LEU A 624 0.77 10.85 -19.74
N PRO A 625 1.70 11.58 -19.09
CA PRO A 625 2.88 10.97 -18.45
C PRO A 625 2.52 9.97 -17.34
N VAL A 626 1.41 10.19 -16.63
CA VAL A 626 0.96 9.29 -15.56
C VAL A 626 0.47 7.97 -16.15
N ILE A 627 -0.30 8.03 -17.24
CA ILE A 627 -0.80 6.84 -17.95
C ILE A 627 0.36 6.09 -18.61
N SER A 628 1.26 6.77 -19.32
CA SER A 628 2.38 6.11 -20.01
C SER A 628 3.31 5.40 -19.03
N ARG A 629 3.58 6.00 -17.87
CA ARG A 629 4.34 5.36 -16.78
C ARG A 629 3.66 4.11 -16.24
N LYS A 630 2.34 4.16 -16.00
CA LYS A 630 1.58 3.00 -15.52
C LYS A 630 1.54 1.87 -16.58
N LEU A 631 1.29 2.23 -17.82
CA LEU A 631 1.30 1.29 -18.95
C LEU A 631 2.69 0.64 -19.13
N GLY A 632 3.76 1.42 -19.02
CA GLY A 632 5.13 0.94 -19.07
C GLY A 632 5.44 -0.05 -17.94
N ALA A 633 4.98 0.21 -16.72
CA ALA A 633 5.13 -0.72 -15.60
C ALA A 633 4.37 -2.04 -15.83
N MET A 634 3.13 -1.96 -16.31
CA MET A 634 2.33 -3.15 -16.65
C MET A 634 3.01 -3.98 -17.76
N LEU A 635 3.47 -3.33 -18.84
CA LEU A 635 4.17 -4.00 -19.94
C LEU A 635 5.49 -4.61 -19.51
N ALA A 636 6.27 -3.93 -18.68
CA ALA A 636 7.53 -4.46 -18.15
C ALA A 636 7.33 -5.74 -17.33
N THR A 637 6.23 -5.83 -16.58
CA THR A 637 5.87 -7.04 -15.83
C THR A 637 5.44 -8.17 -16.77
N LEU A 638 4.57 -7.87 -17.75
CA LEU A 638 4.05 -8.87 -18.70
C LEU A 638 5.13 -9.42 -19.64
N LEU A 639 6.03 -8.55 -20.10
CA LEU A 639 7.09 -8.86 -21.07
C LEU A 639 8.43 -9.19 -20.40
N SER A 640 8.45 -9.36 -19.08
CA SER A 640 9.66 -9.78 -18.36
C SER A 640 10.14 -11.12 -18.92
N PRO A 641 11.41 -11.26 -19.36
CA PRO A 641 11.91 -12.50 -19.94
C PRO A 641 11.76 -13.72 -19.02
N ASN A 642 11.77 -13.49 -17.69
CA ASN A 642 11.62 -14.54 -16.69
C ASN A 642 10.15 -14.95 -16.47
N LEU A 643 9.22 -14.01 -16.60
CA LEU A 643 7.79 -14.24 -16.33
C LEU A 643 7.00 -14.55 -17.60
N MET A 644 7.41 -14.03 -18.76
CA MET A 644 6.69 -14.14 -20.03
C MET A 644 6.45 -15.61 -20.44
N PRO A 645 7.41 -16.54 -20.36
CA PRO A 645 7.14 -17.95 -20.64
C PRO A 645 6.09 -18.56 -19.69
N VAL A 646 6.14 -18.19 -18.40
CA VAL A 646 5.18 -18.65 -17.39
C VAL A 646 3.79 -18.09 -17.66
N VAL A 647 3.70 -16.80 -18.01
CA VAL A 647 2.44 -16.13 -18.38
C VAL A 647 1.84 -16.75 -19.63
N ILE A 648 2.65 -16.99 -20.67
CA ILE A 648 2.20 -17.65 -21.91
C ILE A 648 1.72 -19.06 -21.62
N ALA A 649 2.47 -19.86 -20.85
CA ALA A 649 2.08 -21.22 -20.50
C ALA A 649 0.79 -21.25 -19.67
N ALA A 650 0.67 -20.37 -18.67
CA ALA A 650 -0.55 -20.23 -17.86
C ALA A 650 -1.75 -19.78 -18.69
N PHE A 651 -1.56 -18.82 -19.61
CA PHE A 651 -2.60 -18.36 -20.52
C PHE A 651 -3.02 -19.43 -21.52
N ALA A 652 -2.06 -20.13 -22.13
CA ALA A 652 -2.33 -21.26 -23.02
C ALA A 652 -3.08 -22.38 -22.30
N PHE A 653 -2.68 -22.72 -21.07
CA PHE A 653 -3.39 -23.68 -20.24
C PHE A 653 -4.79 -23.20 -19.86
N LEU A 654 -4.96 -21.92 -19.51
CA LEU A 654 -6.26 -21.33 -19.22
C LEU A 654 -7.19 -21.40 -20.43
N VAL A 655 -6.71 -20.99 -21.61
CA VAL A 655 -7.45 -21.08 -22.88
C VAL A 655 -7.80 -22.54 -23.17
N PHE A 656 -6.86 -23.47 -23.01
CA PHE A 656 -7.12 -24.91 -23.15
C PHE A 656 -8.20 -25.40 -22.18
N ALA A 657 -8.13 -25.01 -20.90
CA ALA A 657 -9.10 -25.37 -19.88
C ALA A 657 -10.50 -24.78 -20.13
N LEU A 658 -10.57 -23.58 -20.70
CA LEU A 658 -11.84 -22.93 -21.07
C LEU A 658 -12.46 -23.55 -22.34
N LEU A 659 -11.66 -23.86 -23.35
CA LEU A 659 -12.13 -24.46 -24.60
C LEU A 659 -12.49 -25.94 -24.45
N ARG A 660 -11.79 -26.66 -23.56
CA ARG A 660 -12.03 -28.09 -23.33
C ARG A 660 -12.11 -28.41 -21.83
N PRO A 661 -13.15 -27.94 -21.13
CA PRO A 661 -13.27 -28.07 -19.68
C PRO A 661 -13.38 -29.53 -19.23
N GLY A 662 -14.00 -30.40 -20.03
CA GLY A 662 -14.09 -31.84 -19.74
C GLY A 662 -12.72 -32.52 -19.75
N THR A 663 -11.90 -32.27 -20.78
CA THR A 663 -10.57 -32.90 -20.87
C THR A 663 -9.59 -32.31 -19.87
N ALA A 664 -9.61 -31.00 -19.64
CA ALA A 664 -8.70 -30.33 -18.70
C ALA A 664 -8.96 -30.69 -17.23
N SER A 665 -10.20 -31.06 -16.90
CA SER A 665 -10.60 -31.43 -15.54
C SER A 665 -10.81 -32.92 -15.32
N ALA A 666 -10.52 -33.75 -16.33
CA ALA A 666 -10.90 -35.18 -16.34
C ALA A 666 -12.39 -35.42 -16.00
N GLY A 667 -13.28 -34.55 -16.48
CA GLY A 667 -14.73 -34.62 -16.29
C GLY A 667 -15.25 -34.04 -14.96
N VAL A 668 -14.37 -33.55 -14.08
CA VAL A 668 -14.73 -33.05 -12.74
C VAL A 668 -15.53 -31.74 -12.80
N LEU A 669 -15.12 -30.80 -13.64
CA LEU A 669 -15.76 -29.48 -13.75
C LEU A 669 -17.18 -29.56 -14.35
N PRO A 670 -17.45 -30.33 -15.43
CA PRO A 670 -18.81 -30.54 -15.93
C PRO A 670 -19.77 -31.04 -14.84
N VAL A 671 -19.38 -32.06 -14.07
CA VAL A 671 -20.20 -32.61 -12.98
C VAL A 671 -20.44 -31.57 -11.87
N ALA A 672 -19.43 -30.74 -11.56
CA ALA A 672 -19.58 -29.65 -10.61
C ALA A 672 -20.61 -28.61 -11.09
N PHE A 673 -20.58 -28.24 -12.38
CA PHE A 673 -21.49 -27.26 -12.96
C PHE A 673 -22.90 -27.79 -13.16
N GLU A 674 -23.07 -29.08 -13.44
CA GLU A 674 -24.39 -29.72 -13.44
C GLU A 674 -25.02 -29.66 -12.05
N ARG A 675 -24.23 -29.97 -11.01
CA ARG A 675 -24.73 -29.99 -9.64
C ARG A 675 -24.85 -28.61 -9.01
N ALA A 676 -24.09 -27.61 -9.45
CA ALA A 676 -24.13 -26.24 -8.97
C ALA A 676 -23.95 -25.26 -10.15
N PRO A 677 -25.02 -24.99 -10.93
CA PRO A 677 -24.94 -24.15 -12.13
C PRO A 677 -24.47 -22.73 -11.85
N THR A 678 -24.74 -22.22 -10.65
CA THR A 678 -24.32 -20.89 -10.19
C THR A 678 -22.80 -20.77 -9.98
N LEU A 679 -22.10 -21.88 -9.72
CA LEU A 679 -20.63 -21.88 -9.55
C LEU A 679 -19.92 -21.43 -10.83
N LYS A 680 -20.47 -21.82 -12.00
CA LYS A 680 -19.97 -21.37 -13.31
C LYS A 680 -20.04 -19.84 -13.44
N ALA A 681 -21.12 -19.23 -12.94
CA ALA A 681 -21.29 -17.79 -12.97
C ALA A 681 -20.19 -17.08 -12.14
N GLY A 682 -19.95 -17.55 -10.92
CA GLY A 682 -18.96 -16.97 -10.01
C GLY A 682 -17.54 -17.11 -10.53
N LEU A 683 -17.19 -18.28 -11.07
CA LEU A 683 -15.87 -18.51 -11.69
C LEU A 683 -15.64 -17.61 -12.90
N LEU A 684 -16.64 -17.46 -13.77
CA LEU A 684 -16.53 -16.57 -14.93
C LEU A 684 -16.43 -15.09 -14.51
N GLY A 685 -17.18 -14.66 -13.49
CA GLY A 685 -17.04 -13.31 -12.95
C GLY A 685 -15.66 -13.06 -12.32
N ALA A 686 -15.13 -14.01 -11.56
CA ALA A 686 -13.80 -13.93 -10.98
C ALA A 686 -12.71 -13.89 -12.08
N LEU A 687 -12.87 -14.70 -13.13
CA LEU A 687 -11.97 -14.67 -14.29
C LEU A 687 -12.04 -13.34 -15.02
N VAL A 688 -13.23 -12.78 -15.26
CA VAL A 688 -13.40 -11.46 -15.87
C VAL A 688 -12.73 -10.39 -15.03
N SER A 689 -12.93 -10.42 -13.71
CA SER A 689 -12.26 -9.48 -12.79
C SER A 689 -10.74 -9.63 -12.84
N GLY A 690 -10.23 -10.86 -12.86
CA GLY A 690 -8.80 -11.14 -12.96
C GLY A 690 -8.19 -10.67 -14.28
N VAL A 691 -8.88 -10.89 -15.41
CA VAL A 691 -8.42 -10.47 -16.75
C VAL A 691 -8.48 -8.96 -16.92
N VAL A 692 -9.58 -8.32 -16.55
CA VAL A 692 -9.67 -6.84 -16.61
C VAL A 692 -8.67 -6.22 -15.64
N GLY A 693 -8.54 -6.78 -14.43
CA GLY A 693 -7.56 -6.34 -13.44
C GLY A 693 -6.12 -6.50 -13.92
N MET A 694 -5.79 -7.56 -14.65
CA MET A 694 -4.49 -7.73 -15.30
C MET A 694 -4.19 -6.62 -16.31
N LEU A 695 -5.21 -6.12 -17.02
CA LEU A 695 -5.04 -5.11 -18.07
C LEU A 695 -5.03 -3.67 -17.53
N VAL A 696 -5.58 -3.44 -16.34
CA VAL A 696 -5.74 -2.09 -15.77
C VAL A 696 -4.73 -1.81 -14.65
N ASN A 697 -4.26 -2.83 -13.94
CA ASN A 697 -3.33 -2.69 -12.83
C ASN A 697 -1.86 -2.80 -13.25
N ASP A 698 -0.99 -2.09 -12.53
CA ASP A 698 0.47 -2.10 -12.71
C ASP A 698 1.13 -3.46 -12.42
N SER A 699 0.50 -4.30 -11.59
CA SER A 699 0.97 -5.66 -11.33
C SER A 699 0.71 -6.67 -12.45
N GLY A 700 -0.07 -6.30 -13.48
CA GLY A 700 -0.29 -7.13 -14.67
C GLY A 700 -0.75 -8.55 -14.33
N ALA A 701 -0.02 -9.55 -14.83
CA ALA A 701 -0.37 -10.98 -14.71
C ALA A 701 -0.49 -11.49 -13.27
N ALA A 702 0.10 -10.82 -12.28
CA ALA A 702 -0.01 -11.22 -10.88
C ALA A 702 -1.47 -11.21 -10.39
N VAL A 703 -2.29 -10.26 -10.84
CA VAL A 703 -3.71 -10.15 -10.46
C VAL A 703 -4.49 -11.39 -10.91
N LEU A 704 -4.38 -11.74 -12.20
CA LEU A 704 -5.03 -12.93 -12.75
C LEU A 704 -4.50 -14.22 -12.09
N SER A 705 -3.18 -14.31 -11.86
CA SER A 705 -2.56 -15.46 -11.20
C SER A 705 -3.17 -15.71 -9.82
N MET A 706 -3.34 -14.67 -9.01
CA MET A 706 -3.88 -14.81 -7.65
C MET A 706 -5.38 -15.12 -7.63
N ALA A 707 -6.15 -14.58 -8.58
CA ALA A 707 -7.55 -14.97 -8.77
C ALA A 707 -7.67 -16.47 -9.09
N LEU A 708 -6.82 -16.99 -9.99
CA LEU A 708 -6.80 -18.41 -10.35
C LEU A 708 -6.28 -19.30 -9.22
N ALA A 709 -5.23 -18.86 -8.50
CA ALA A 709 -4.65 -19.57 -7.37
C ALA A 709 -5.67 -19.85 -6.27
N LEU A 710 -6.65 -18.94 -6.07
CA LEU A 710 -7.76 -19.15 -5.16
C LEU A 710 -8.92 -19.93 -5.81
N ALA A 711 -9.35 -19.55 -7.00
CA ALA A 711 -10.56 -20.11 -7.61
C ALA A 711 -10.41 -21.58 -8.03
N VAL A 712 -9.29 -21.93 -8.69
CA VAL A 712 -9.12 -23.25 -9.31
C VAL A 712 -9.10 -24.39 -8.27
N PRO A 713 -8.30 -24.33 -7.17
CA PRO A 713 -8.32 -25.40 -6.17
C PRO A 713 -9.68 -25.54 -5.48
N LEU A 714 -10.38 -24.43 -5.22
CA LEU A 714 -11.70 -24.48 -4.60
C LEU A 714 -12.75 -25.12 -5.52
N VAL A 715 -12.77 -24.77 -6.80
CA VAL A 715 -13.68 -25.39 -7.79
C VAL A 715 -13.35 -26.86 -7.98
N LEU A 716 -12.06 -27.22 -8.00
CA LEU A 716 -11.63 -28.61 -8.06
C LEU A 716 -12.12 -29.41 -6.85
N SER A 717 -12.00 -28.86 -5.64
CA SER A 717 -12.53 -29.47 -4.40
C SER A 717 -14.03 -29.71 -4.47
N ALA A 718 -14.80 -28.73 -4.97
CA ALA A 718 -16.24 -28.86 -5.18
C ALA A 718 -16.57 -29.95 -6.20
N GLY A 719 -15.86 -30.00 -7.33
CA GLY A 719 -16.10 -31.02 -8.35
C GLY A 719 -15.75 -32.44 -7.90
N ILE A 720 -14.65 -32.63 -7.15
CA ILE A 720 -14.33 -33.94 -6.57
C ILE A 720 -15.44 -34.38 -5.61
N ARG A 721 -15.98 -33.46 -4.81
CA ARG A 721 -17.12 -33.77 -3.93
C ARG A 721 -18.38 -34.12 -4.74
N ALA A 722 -18.64 -33.43 -5.84
CA ALA A 722 -19.76 -33.73 -6.72
C ALA A 722 -19.67 -35.14 -7.34
N LEU A 723 -18.47 -35.57 -7.73
CA LEU A 723 -18.21 -36.93 -8.23
C LEU A 723 -18.43 -38.01 -7.15
N GLN A 724 -18.01 -37.76 -5.91
CA GLN A 724 -18.20 -38.72 -4.81
C GLN A 724 -19.68 -38.98 -4.47
N TYR A 725 -20.58 -38.06 -4.83
CA TYR A 725 -22.02 -38.25 -4.67
C TYR A 725 -22.68 -38.95 -5.88
N GLY A 726 -21.91 -39.48 -6.83
CA GLY A 726 -22.42 -40.07 -8.06
C GLY A 726 -21.73 -41.37 -8.47
N GLU A 727 -22.09 -42.47 -7.81
CA GLU A 727 -22.32 -43.81 -8.41
C GLU A 727 -23.39 -44.53 -7.55
N PRO A 728 -24.32 -45.31 -8.14
CA PRO A 728 -24.29 -45.93 -9.46
C PRO A 728 -25.22 -45.31 -10.51
N ALA A 729 -24.88 -45.53 -11.78
CA ALA A 729 -25.75 -45.29 -12.94
C ALA A 729 -27.04 -46.14 -12.85
N PRO A 730 -28.20 -45.65 -13.33
CA PRO A 730 -29.35 -46.53 -13.53
C PRO A 730 -28.94 -47.66 -14.46
N ALA A 731 -29.23 -48.90 -14.04
CA ALA A 731 -29.02 -50.10 -14.84
C ALA A 731 -29.53 -49.86 -16.26
N ALA A 732 -28.67 -50.10 -17.25
CA ALA A 732 -29.09 -50.20 -18.63
C ALA A 732 -30.30 -51.13 -18.67
N THR A 733 -31.43 -50.59 -19.12
CA THR A 733 -32.64 -51.35 -19.42
C THR A 733 -32.24 -52.61 -20.17
N ALA A 734 -32.64 -53.76 -19.62
CA ALA A 734 -32.38 -55.07 -20.20
C ALA A 734 -32.82 -55.13 -21.67
N PRO A 735 -32.17 -55.98 -22.50
CA PRO A 735 -32.49 -56.09 -23.91
C PRO A 735 -33.96 -56.48 -24.10
N ILE A 736 -34.66 -55.76 -24.97
CA ILE A 736 -35.98 -56.16 -25.48
C ILE A 736 -35.79 -57.51 -26.18
N PRO A 737 -36.51 -58.59 -25.79
CA PRO A 737 -36.43 -59.86 -26.50
C PRO A 737 -37.02 -59.73 -27.90
N PRO A 738 -36.53 -60.52 -28.89
CA PRO A 738 -36.96 -60.38 -30.27
C PRO A 738 -38.44 -60.73 -30.40
N ALA A 739 -39.22 -59.81 -30.98
CA ALA A 739 -40.58 -60.09 -31.40
C ALA A 739 -40.53 -61.15 -32.52
N GLY A 740 -40.99 -62.35 -32.19
CA GLY A 740 -41.19 -63.43 -33.14
C GLY A 740 -42.30 -63.09 -34.15
N LEU A 741 -42.09 -63.58 -35.36
CA LEU A 741 -43.08 -63.66 -36.45
C LEU A 741 -44.28 -64.53 -36.03
N ALA A 742 -45.50 -64.02 -36.19
CA ALA A 742 -46.70 -64.80 -36.50
C ALA A 742 -47.85 -63.86 -36.92
N GLY A 743 -48.39 -64.08 -38.13
CA GLY A 743 -49.66 -63.53 -38.61
C GLY A 743 -49.54 -62.53 -39.74
#